data_AF-A0A9P7YA79-F1
#
_entry.id   AF-A0A9P7YA79-F1
#
_cell.length_a   1.000
_cell.length_b   1.000
_cell.length_c   1.000
_cell.angle_alpha   90.00
_cell.angle_beta   90.00
_cell.angle_gamma   90.00
#
_symmetry.space_group_name_H-M   'P 1'
#
loop_
_entity.id
_entity.type
_entity.pdbx_description
1 polymer ?
#
loop_
_entity_poly.entity_id
_entity_poly.type
_entity_poly.pdbx_seq_one_letter_code
_entity_poly.pdbx_strand_id
1 'polypeptide(L)'
;MTIEYALLKESKQTCLEEQKNLGHENWNPLEHTDWLLLEIDSNMLFRPGQIEVTLATIKPAGGSNSVLQMNISQGKTSCIMPMAAAVLANGDNLVRVIIPKSLLVQTAQLLHSRLGGLLGREFRHVPFSRKTSTQPETIKAFFDVHKAMRSSRGLMLALPEHLLSFKLSGLQRMSDGLMPEASSMIRIQSWLERHSRDILDEVDYILAVRTQLIYPSGSQKSMDGHPHRWETIEALLKQVNLHLWNLQKAYPRSIEVVPRDGGGFPLVYFLRKDVEEELIRRLVDDVYRGRGSLLPDVCNKSDRLAVKHFISLAKPSMQAQERIRQLFPDKPAIKKVIFQLRGLLVHRILLMCLKKRWSVQYGLHPTRDPIAVPFHAKGTPTEQSEWGHPDVFLLFTCLAFYYDGLNLTQLRQALEHVLKSDDPSQVYDVLSQTSKLPDFLRDWTAVNIDDAAQLHEIWTHVRRQVIVIDYFLNNFVFPQHAKQFQLKLQASGWDIPLSLVQCSESLHGQPTKSLTTGFSGTNDWKRMLPLTIKQQDLPGLAHTNAEVLTYLLQPRSRRYEIAADHRGKRLTEVELLGRFRNKGIRVFIDAGAQILEMDNLTLAKTWPEIHHEAPAVVYFNKSNKPFVLYPKGHQVPLLASPYANDLGGCLVYLDEAHTRGTDLKMPETAIGALTLRLGQTKDHTVQAAMRLRQLATTQAVVLFAPPEVHQSIIDVRKKKSFDHIDSFDVICWLLEQTCSEIEQLQPLYFLQGIDYCRRAQAALDNPYFLVDPDQREAYLTSLREFEQRTLEQMYGIASKVKHSVNPEPFFPNIASFTKELNRQRKSFQDTGNAVHGSALQEVEQEREVAFEVESVREMQKPIHYLPYSFPGLSRDIISFARTGHFTADSSAYEEAFTALRKTSLSRKYNVSSEGVSGKLYVSTEFTKTVKIPSDRSYDNFLRSVNWLLWSPSTEIAMIIIPEEADALLHTLYGTQQPLTHLLTYASPISRKMLHFNNLTFYSVPKLPQSWKAPGWLRVELGIIAGRLYFQYEEYDALCKYLCVKENSHGLEEENGEEDDDDGATYVLNTSEEDEGLTQSHSAKSFTKKPLVFMQEWLAIKRKGQDFSQSPMGYVCQGKPLGEDHPFFVTAEAPRKQKALMTTTTRLSEEEDNEDPDIEFYDADEYGPDVGNDDFDDADLTDGEDDVIDDSS
;
A
#
# COMPACT_ATOMS: atom_id res chain seq x y z
N MET A 1 -58.67 -3.41 9.84
CA MET A 1 -57.56 -3.96 10.63
C MET A 1 -56.46 -2.94 10.93
N THR A 2 -55.80 -2.29 9.96
CA THR A 2 -54.69 -1.34 10.22
C THR A 2 -55.13 -0.09 11.01
N ILE A 3 -56.28 0.50 10.66
CA ILE A 3 -56.88 1.62 11.40
C ILE A 3 -57.24 1.20 12.84
N GLU A 4 -57.80 0.01 13.01
CA GLU A 4 -58.18 -0.55 14.31
C GLU A 4 -56.95 -0.83 15.19
N TYR A 5 -55.87 -1.32 14.59
CA TYR A 5 -54.57 -1.50 15.25
C TYR A 5 -53.91 -0.15 15.62
N ALA A 6 -54.01 0.86 14.75
CA ALA A 6 -53.52 2.21 15.04
C ALA A 6 -54.29 2.88 16.19
N LEU A 7 -55.61 2.64 16.27
CA LEU A 7 -56.46 3.08 17.37
C LEU A 7 -56.10 2.37 18.69
N LEU A 8 -55.84 1.06 18.65
CA LEU A 8 -55.36 0.28 19.82
C LEU A 8 -53.98 0.73 20.32
N LYS A 9 -53.14 1.27 19.42
CA LYS A 9 -51.81 1.83 19.74
C LYS A 9 -51.84 3.33 20.07
N GLU A 10 -53.02 3.95 20.14
CA GLU A 10 -53.23 5.39 20.34
C GLU A 10 -52.49 6.31 19.33
N SER A 11 -52.07 5.77 18.18
CA SER A 11 -51.35 6.55 17.16
C SER A 11 -52.33 7.30 16.27
N LYS A 12 -52.73 8.50 16.72
CA LYS A 12 -53.67 9.39 16.01
C LYS A 12 -53.20 9.74 14.59
N GLN A 13 -51.90 9.89 14.39
CA GLN A 13 -51.34 10.28 13.10
C GLN A 13 -51.41 9.14 12.08
N THR A 14 -50.99 7.92 12.44
CA THR A 14 -51.11 6.76 11.56
C THR A 14 -52.57 6.47 11.21
N CYS A 15 -53.48 6.65 12.18
CA CYS A 15 -54.91 6.53 11.91
C CYS A 15 -55.42 7.54 10.86
N LEU A 16 -54.98 8.81 10.92
CA LEU A 16 -55.34 9.85 9.95
C LEU A 16 -54.71 9.60 8.56
N GLU A 17 -53.48 9.10 8.51
CA GLU A 17 -52.80 8.77 7.25
C GLU A 17 -53.47 7.59 6.54
N GLU A 18 -53.80 6.53 7.29
CA GLU A 18 -54.51 5.37 6.74
C GLU A 18 -55.96 5.71 6.34
N GLN A 19 -56.65 6.61 7.06
CA GLN A 19 -57.98 7.09 6.67
C GLN A 19 -57.97 7.92 5.37
N LYS A 20 -56.86 8.63 5.09
CA LYS A 20 -56.71 9.41 3.85
C LYS A 20 -56.38 8.54 2.64
N ASN A 21 -55.90 7.31 2.84
CA ASN A 21 -55.57 6.40 1.77
C ASN A 21 -56.76 5.49 1.46
N LEU A 22 -57.62 5.89 0.52
CA LEU A 22 -58.77 5.09 0.11
C LEU A 22 -58.36 3.80 -0.64
N GLY A 23 -57.12 3.75 -1.14
CA GLY A 23 -56.61 2.66 -1.97
C GLY A 23 -57.20 2.68 -3.38
N HIS A 24 -56.51 2.03 -4.33
CA HIS A 24 -57.00 1.79 -5.70
C HIS A 24 -57.48 3.04 -6.48
N GLU A 25 -56.98 4.24 -6.15
CA GLU A 25 -57.43 5.50 -6.78
C GLU A 25 -56.88 5.68 -8.19
N ASN A 26 -55.63 5.27 -8.42
CA ASN A 26 -54.89 5.49 -9.67
C ASN A 26 -54.41 4.19 -10.35
N TRP A 27 -54.94 3.04 -9.94
CA TRP A 27 -54.75 1.75 -10.59
C TRP A 27 -55.94 0.81 -10.34
N ASN A 28 -56.11 -0.19 -11.20
CA ASN A 28 -57.22 -1.13 -11.13
C ASN A 28 -56.74 -2.53 -10.67
N PRO A 29 -57.27 -3.07 -9.55
CA PRO A 29 -56.93 -4.41 -9.06
C PRO A 29 -57.15 -5.56 -10.06
N LEU A 30 -58.11 -5.41 -10.99
CA LEU A 30 -58.38 -6.42 -12.01
C LEU A 30 -57.33 -6.43 -13.13
N GLU A 31 -56.66 -5.30 -13.38
CA GLU A 31 -55.60 -5.18 -14.39
C GLU A 31 -54.23 -5.59 -13.84
N HIS A 32 -54.02 -5.39 -12.53
CA HIS A 32 -52.78 -5.72 -11.83
C HIS A 32 -53.02 -6.68 -10.66
N THR A 33 -53.43 -7.91 -10.96
CA THR A 33 -53.74 -8.92 -9.94
C THR A 33 -52.55 -9.22 -9.02
N ASP A 34 -51.32 -9.15 -9.55
CA ASP A 34 -50.10 -9.38 -8.75
C ASP A 34 -49.93 -8.31 -7.66
N TRP A 35 -50.34 -7.07 -7.93
CA TRP A 35 -50.31 -5.99 -6.95
C TRP A 35 -51.38 -6.18 -5.87
N LEU A 36 -52.57 -6.64 -6.25
CA LEU A 36 -53.62 -6.97 -5.28
C LEU A 36 -53.15 -8.10 -4.34
N LEU A 37 -52.54 -9.16 -4.88
CA LEU A 37 -51.97 -10.24 -4.06
C LEU A 37 -50.88 -9.72 -3.12
N LEU A 38 -50.03 -8.80 -3.60
CA LEU A 38 -49.03 -8.16 -2.75
C LEU A 38 -49.65 -7.36 -1.61
N GLU A 39 -50.71 -6.58 -1.85
CA GLU A 39 -51.42 -5.84 -0.81
C GLU A 39 -52.00 -6.77 0.25
N ILE A 40 -52.61 -7.87 -0.19
CA ILE A 40 -53.21 -8.88 0.68
C ILE A 40 -52.13 -9.57 1.54
N ASP A 41 -51.08 -10.11 0.92
CA ASP A 41 -50.00 -10.83 1.61
C ASP A 41 -49.23 -9.92 2.57
N SER A 42 -49.09 -8.64 2.19
CA SER A 42 -48.37 -7.64 2.96
C SER A 42 -49.21 -6.90 4.00
N ASN A 43 -50.54 -7.12 3.99
CA ASN A 43 -51.51 -6.40 4.82
C ASN A 43 -51.32 -4.88 4.76
N MET A 44 -51.19 -4.33 3.55
CA MET A 44 -50.98 -2.90 3.31
C MET A 44 -51.70 -2.41 2.05
N LEU A 45 -52.11 -1.14 2.03
CA LEU A 45 -52.64 -0.47 0.85
C LEU A 45 -51.57 0.40 0.19
N PHE A 46 -51.40 0.28 -1.12
CA PHE A 46 -50.46 1.09 -1.87
C PHE A 46 -50.95 2.53 -2.00
N ARG A 47 -50.02 3.47 -1.83
CA ARG A 47 -50.28 4.90 -1.93
C ARG A 47 -50.22 5.34 -3.40
N PRO A 48 -51.02 6.34 -3.84
CA PRO A 48 -51.02 6.79 -5.23
C PRO A 48 -49.62 7.14 -5.78
N GLY A 49 -48.79 7.83 -4.98
CA GLY A 49 -47.42 8.16 -5.38
C GLY A 49 -46.50 6.94 -5.57
N GLN A 50 -46.71 5.84 -4.83
CA GLN A 50 -45.93 4.61 -5.02
C GLN A 50 -46.27 3.94 -6.35
N ILE A 51 -47.55 3.99 -6.75
CA ILE A 51 -48.03 3.46 -8.03
C ILE A 51 -47.47 4.27 -9.20
N GLU A 52 -47.51 5.60 -9.13
CA GLU A 52 -46.94 6.47 -10.18
C GLU A 52 -45.46 6.18 -10.45
N VAL A 53 -44.68 6.04 -9.38
CA VAL A 53 -43.25 5.71 -9.48
C VAL A 53 -43.05 4.30 -10.03
N THR A 54 -43.86 3.34 -9.61
CA THR A 54 -43.80 1.95 -10.10
C THR A 54 -44.06 1.90 -11.60
N LEU A 55 -45.11 2.59 -12.07
CA LEU A 55 -45.43 2.68 -13.50
C LEU A 55 -44.30 3.35 -14.30
N ALA A 56 -43.73 4.43 -13.77
CA ALA A 56 -42.59 5.11 -14.38
C ALA A 56 -41.32 4.23 -14.42
N THR A 57 -41.18 3.28 -13.48
CA THR A 57 -40.07 2.32 -13.42
C THR A 57 -40.26 1.19 -14.43
N ILE A 58 -41.48 0.66 -14.55
CA ILE A 58 -41.83 -0.39 -15.51
C ILE A 58 -41.68 0.16 -16.94
N LYS A 59 -42.29 1.33 -17.19
CA LYS A 59 -42.35 1.96 -18.51
C LYS A 59 -41.92 3.42 -18.44
N PRO A 60 -40.61 3.71 -18.47
CA PRO A 60 -40.11 5.08 -18.43
C PRO A 60 -40.57 5.87 -19.66
N ALA A 61 -40.98 7.12 -19.47
CA ALA A 61 -41.53 7.98 -20.52
C ALA A 61 -40.56 8.18 -21.70
N GLY A 62 -39.26 8.23 -21.41
CA GLY A 62 -38.21 8.35 -22.42
C GLY A 62 -37.84 7.05 -23.13
N GLY A 63 -38.45 5.90 -22.78
CA GLY A 63 -38.17 4.59 -23.38
C GLY A 63 -36.69 4.19 -23.38
N SER A 64 -35.90 4.72 -22.43
CA SER A 64 -34.45 4.59 -22.28
C SER A 64 -34.12 4.39 -20.81
N ASN A 65 -32.88 3.97 -20.51
CA ASN A 65 -32.43 3.74 -19.15
C ASN A 65 -32.63 5.01 -18.30
N SER A 66 -33.27 4.88 -17.14
CA SER A 66 -33.62 6.04 -16.32
C SER A 66 -33.52 5.81 -14.81
N VAL A 67 -33.27 6.90 -14.09
CA VAL A 67 -33.23 6.94 -12.62
C VAL A 67 -34.31 7.88 -12.12
N LEU A 68 -35.02 7.46 -11.09
CA LEU A 68 -36.02 8.26 -10.41
C LEU A 68 -35.51 8.65 -9.01
N GLN A 69 -35.63 9.92 -8.65
CA GLN A 69 -35.52 10.36 -7.27
C GLN A 69 -36.76 9.92 -6.51
N MET A 70 -36.57 9.41 -5.30
CA MET A 70 -37.64 9.19 -4.34
C MET A 70 -37.22 9.56 -2.94
N ASN A 71 -38.17 10.01 -2.11
CA ASN A 71 -37.86 10.34 -0.73
C ASN A 71 -37.47 9.07 0.05
N ILE A 72 -36.50 9.23 0.93
CA ILE A 72 -36.05 8.19 1.86
C ILE A 72 -37.24 7.93 2.80
N SER A 73 -37.60 6.65 3.04
CA SER A 73 -38.76 6.18 3.84
C SER A 73 -40.12 6.03 3.15
N GLN A 74 -40.26 6.27 1.84
CA GLN A 74 -41.54 6.07 1.13
C GLN A 74 -41.83 4.62 0.67
N GLY A 75 -41.05 3.64 1.15
CA GLY A 75 -41.26 2.23 0.85
C GLY A 75 -40.73 1.77 -0.52
N LYS A 76 -39.53 2.25 -0.91
CA LYS A 76 -38.88 1.92 -2.19
C LYS A 76 -38.65 0.42 -2.35
N THR A 77 -37.84 -0.14 -1.45
CA THR A 77 -37.45 -1.56 -1.44
C THR A 77 -38.59 -2.45 -0.95
N SER A 78 -39.52 -1.91 -0.13
CA SER A 78 -40.61 -2.68 0.48
C SER A 78 -41.90 -2.77 -0.33
N CYS A 79 -42.14 -1.83 -1.26
CA CYS A 79 -43.38 -1.76 -2.05
C CYS A 79 -43.07 -1.66 -3.54
N ILE A 80 -42.33 -0.62 -3.95
CA ILE A 80 -42.15 -0.25 -5.36
C ILE A 80 -41.32 -1.28 -6.12
N MET A 81 -40.21 -1.72 -5.53
CA MET A 81 -39.36 -2.74 -6.14
C MET A 81 -40.10 -4.08 -6.29
N PRO A 82 -40.79 -4.64 -5.26
CA PRO A 82 -41.66 -5.80 -5.43
C PRO A 82 -42.72 -5.62 -6.53
N MET A 83 -43.44 -4.50 -6.54
CA MET A 83 -44.50 -4.25 -7.53
C MET A 83 -43.95 -4.18 -8.97
N ALA A 84 -42.84 -3.47 -9.17
CA ALA A 84 -42.19 -3.37 -10.47
C ALA A 84 -41.66 -4.72 -10.91
N ALA A 85 -41.00 -5.46 -10.01
CA ALA A 85 -40.39 -6.72 -10.34
C ALA A 85 -41.41 -7.83 -10.63
N ALA A 86 -42.57 -7.84 -9.94
CA ALA A 86 -43.67 -8.76 -10.23
C ALA A 86 -44.19 -8.62 -11.67
N VAL A 87 -44.36 -7.37 -12.14
CA VAL A 87 -44.83 -7.07 -13.50
C VAL A 87 -43.75 -7.34 -14.54
N LEU A 88 -42.50 -6.99 -14.25
CA LEU A 88 -41.39 -7.15 -15.19
C LEU A 88 -40.96 -8.62 -15.35
N ALA A 89 -41.20 -9.47 -14.34
CA ALA A 89 -40.94 -10.90 -14.39
C ALA A 89 -42.06 -11.61 -15.17
N ASN A 90 -42.12 -11.35 -16.46
CA ASN A 90 -43.18 -11.82 -17.35
C ASN A 90 -42.84 -13.13 -18.09
N GLY A 91 -41.57 -13.55 -18.04
CA GLY A 91 -41.03 -14.71 -18.77
C GLY A 91 -40.33 -14.36 -20.08
N ASP A 92 -40.60 -13.17 -20.61
CA ASP A 92 -39.91 -12.65 -21.81
C ASP A 92 -38.53 -12.11 -21.45
N ASN A 93 -38.39 -11.45 -20.30
CA ASN A 93 -37.13 -10.92 -19.79
C ASN A 93 -36.80 -11.54 -18.42
N LEU A 94 -35.50 -11.72 -18.17
CA LEU A 94 -34.92 -12.04 -16.87
C LEU A 94 -34.85 -10.76 -16.02
N VAL A 95 -35.62 -10.71 -14.94
CA VAL A 95 -35.53 -9.57 -14.02
C VAL A 95 -34.34 -9.71 -13.10
N ARG A 96 -33.49 -8.68 -13.07
CA ARG A 96 -32.35 -8.59 -12.16
C ARG A 96 -32.51 -7.39 -11.24
N VAL A 97 -32.51 -7.65 -9.94
CA VAL A 97 -32.52 -6.62 -8.90
C VAL A 97 -31.08 -6.42 -8.44
N ILE A 98 -30.50 -5.28 -8.76
CA ILE A 98 -29.10 -4.94 -8.50
C ILE A 98 -29.04 -4.04 -7.28
N ILE A 99 -28.29 -4.47 -6.26
CA ILE A 99 -28.22 -3.80 -4.95
C ILE A 99 -26.78 -3.72 -4.43
N PRO A 100 -26.48 -2.76 -3.53
CA PRO A 100 -25.25 -2.75 -2.76
C PRO A 100 -25.09 -4.01 -1.90
N LYS A 101 -23.84 -4.45 -1.70
CA LYS A 101 -23.47 -5.63 -0.90
C LYS A 101 -24.02 -5.60 0.53
N SER A 102 -24.02 -4.44 1.17
CA SER A 102 -24.56 -4.24 2.52
C SER A 102 -26.07 -4.48 2.63
N LEU A 103 -26.81 -4.35 1.53
CA LEU A 103 -28.26 -4.56 1.50
C LEU A 103 -28.67 -5.98 1.10
N LEU A 104 -27.72 -6.85 0.72
CA LEU A 104 -28.03 -8.15 0.13
C LEU A 104 -28.97 -9.00 1.00
N VAL A 105 -28.61 -9.21 2.27
CA VAL A 105 -29.37 -10.06 3.19
C VAL A 105 -30.75 -9.47 3.49
N GLN A 106 -30.81 -8.16 3.77
CA GLN A 106 -32.05 -7.46 4.11
C GLN A 106 -33.03 -7.47 2.93
N THR A 107 -32.56 -7.12 1.73
CA THR A 107 -33.40 -7.09 0.53
C THR A 107 -33.82 -8.50 0.11
N ALA A 108 -32.95 -9.50 0.26
CA ALA A 108 -33.32 -10.90 0.00
C ALA A 108 -34.47 -11.37 0.92
N GLN A 109 -34.38 -11.12 2.22
CA GLN A 109 -35.43 -11.46 3.18
C GLN A 109 -36.74 -10.72 2.88
N LEU A 110 -36.63 -9.41 2.57
CA LEU A 110 -37.78 -8.58 2.25
C LEU A 110 -38.48 -9.06 0.97
N LEU A 111 -37.75 -9.25 -0.12
CA LEU A 111 -38.33 -9.73 -1.38
C LEU A 111 -38.89 -11.14 -1.24
N HIS A 112 -38.21 -12.04 -0.52
CA HIS A 112 -38.73 -13.37 -0.24
C HIS A 112 -40.07 -13.31 0.50
N SER A 113 -40.20 -12.46 1.51
CA SER A 113 -41.47 -12.26 2.23
C SER A 113 -42.58 -11.64 1.38
N ARG A 114 -42.24 -10.88 0.33
CA ARG A 114 -43.20 -10.13 -0.50
C ARG A 114 -43.63 -10.87 -1.76
N LEU A 115 -42.71 -11.49 -2.49
CA LEU A 115 -43.03 -12.20 -3.74
C LEU A 115 -42.97 -13.73 -3.61
N GLY A 116 -42.36 -14.26 -2.55
CA GLY A 116 -42.24 -15.71 -2.34
C GLY A 116 -43.50 -16.37 -1.75
N GLY A 117 -44.40 -15.57 -1.17
CA GLY A 117 -45.67 -16.02 -0.60
C GLY A 117 -46.74 -16.28 -1.66
N LEU A 118 -47.84 -15.52 -1.63
CA LEU A 118 -49.00 -15.74 -2.51
C LEU A 118 -48.67 -15.63 -4.01
N LEU A 119 -47.67 -14.84 -4.37
CA LEU A 119 -47.21 -14.69 -5.75
C LEU A 119 -46.33 -15.84 -6.25
N GLY A 120 -45.75 -16.64 -5.34
CA GLY A 120 -44.95 -17.81 -5.67
C GLY A 120 -43.75 -17.55 -6.59
N ARG A 121 -43.12 -16.36 -6.53
CA ARG A 121 -41.95 -16.04 -7.34
C ARG A 121 -40.68 -16.62 -6.73
N GLU A 122 -39.91 -17.34 -7.54
CA GLU A 122 -38.59 -17.85 -7.14
C GLU A 122 -37.54 -16.73 -7.13
N PHE A 123 -36.58 -16.83 -6.21
CA PHE A 123 -35.45 -15.91 -6.10
C PHE A 123 -34.14 -16.66 -6.05
N ARG A 124 -33.15 -16.19 -6.81
CA ARG A 124 -31.79 -16.72 -6.75
C ARG A 124 -30.75 -15.61 -6.72
N HIS A 125 -29.66 -15.85 -6.01
CA HIS A 125 -28.45 -15.06 -6.05
C HIS A 125 -27.32 -15.98 -6.50
N VAL A 126 -26.60 -15.59 -7.56
CA VAL A 126 -25.48 -16.37 -8.10
C VAL A 126 -24.23 -15.51 -8.01
N PRO A 127 -23.35 -15.74 -7.03
CA PRO A 127 -22.11 -15.00 -6.92
C PRO A 127 -21.17 -15.38 -8.07
N PHE A 128 -20.42 -14.39 -8.57
CA PHE A 128 -19.39 -14.59 -9.58
C PHE A 128 -18.21 -13.66 -9.29
N SER A 129 -16.99 -14.17 -9.43
CA SER A 129 -15.73 -13.44 -9.26
C SER A 129 -14.68 -13.99 -10.22
N ARG A 130 -13.54 -13.31 -10.38
CA ARG A 130 -12.42 -13.81 -11.20
C ARG A 130 -11.95 -15.21 -10.80
N LYS A 131 -12.13 -15.60 -9.53
CA LYS A 131 -11.76 -16.93 -9.00
C LYS A 131 -12.74 -18.03 -9.41
N THR A 132 -13.90 -17.67 -9.94
CA THR A 132 -14.92 -18.65 -10.35
C THR A 132 -14.39 -19.45 -11.54
N SER A 133 -14.53 -20.77 -11.47
CA SER A 133 -14.09 -21.67 -12.55
C SER A 133 -14.72 -21.29 -13.88
N THR A 134 -13.89 -21.17 -14.92
CA THR A 134 -14.34 -20.92 -16.30
C THR A 134 -14.42 -22.19 -17.13
N GLN A 135 -14.53 -23.36 -16.48
CA GLN A 135 -14.71 -24.62 -17.20
C GLN A 135 -16.05 -24.63 -17.95
N PRO A 136 -16.15 -25.30 -19.12
CA PRO A 136 -17.36 -25.32 -19.93
C PRO A 136 -18.63 -25.72 -19.16
N GLU A 137 -18.51 -26.66 -18.23
CA GLU A 137 -19.62 -27.14 -17.38
C GLU A 137 -20.13 -26.04 -16.45
N THR A 138 -19.22 -25.25 -15.88
CA THR A 138 -19.55 -24.15 -14.96
C THR A 138 -20.22 -23.01 -15.73
N ILE A 139 -19.67 -22.66 -16.90
CA ILE A 139 -20.25 -21.64 -17.79
C ILE A 139 -21.65 -22.06 -18.23
N LYS A 140 -21.84 -23.33 -18.59
CA LYS A 140 -23.15 -23.89 -18.95
C LYS A 140 -24.11 -23.86 -17.77
N ALA A 141 -23.69 -24.29 -16.58
CA ALA A 141 -24.53 -24.26 -15.38
C ALA A 141 -24.96 -22.82 -15.03
N PHE A 142 -24.05 -21.85 -15.12
CA PHE A 142 -24.35 -20.43 -14.94
C PHE A 142 -25.45 -19.98 -15.92
N PHE A 143 -25.33 -20.32 -17.20
CA PHE A 143 -26.33 -19.98 -18.21
C PHE A 143 -27.68 -20.68 -17.95
N ASP A 144 -27.67 -21.97 -17.65
CA ASP A 144 -28.87 -22.78 -17.41
C ASP A 144 -29.67 -22.24 -16.21
N VAL A 145 -29.00 -21.79 -15.14
CA VAL A 145 -29.66 -21.13 -14.00
C VAL A 145 -30.37 -19.85 -14.43
N HIS A 146 -29.71 -18.97 -15.18
CA HIS A 146 -30.31 -17.71 -15.64
C HIS A 146 -31.47 -17.95 -16.61
N LYS A 147 -31.35 -18.96 -17.48
CA LYS A 147 -32.41 -19.37 -18.41
C LYS A 147 -33.62 -19.95 -17.67
N ALA A 148 -33.39 -20.83 -16.69
CA ALA A 148 -34.44 -21.41 -15.86
C ALA A 148 -35.20 -20.32 -15.10
N MET A 149 -34.49 -19.35 -14.50
CA MET A 149 -35.10 -18.23 -13.77
C MET A 149 -35.96 -17.34 -14.67
N ARG A 150 -35.53 -17.10 -15.92
CA ARG A 150 -36.37 -16.41 -16.90
C ARG A 150 -37.64 -17.20 -17.19
N SER A 151 -37.51 -18.50 -17.49
CA SER A 151 -38.66 -19.36 -17.84
C SER A 151 -39.65 -19.56 -16.69
N SER A 152 -39.18 -19.61 -15.44
CA SER A 152 -40.02 -19.71 -14.24
C SER A 152 -40.62 -18.37 -13.81
N ARG A 153 -40.33 -17.28 -14.53
CA ARG A 153 -40.72 -15.92 -14.16
C ARG A 153 -40.22 -15.52 -12.76
N GLY A 154 -39.04 -16.04 -12.39
CA GLY A 154 -38.34 -15.72 -11.16
C GLY A 154 -37.46 -14.48 -11.28
N LEU A 155 -36.80 -14.15 -10.17
CA LEU A 155 -35.96 -12.96 -10.04
C LEU A 155 -34.53 -13.31 -9.66
N MET A 156 -33.57 -12.58 -10.25
CA MET A 156 -32.16 -12.67 -9.89
C MET A 156 -31.77 -11.49 -8.99
N LEU A 157 -31.21 -11.78 -7.82
CA LEU A 157 -30.54 -10.79 -6.99
C LEU A 157 -29.06 -10.74 -7.38
N ALA A 158 -28.58 -9.57 -7.77
CA ALA A 158 -27.23 -9.37 -8.27
C ALA A 158 -26.50 -8.25 -7.51
N LEU A 159 -25.19 -8.43 -7.33
CA LEU A 159 -24.29 -7.36 -6.90
C LEU A 159 -23.59 -6.77 -8.13
N PRO A 160 -23.25 -5.47 -8.12
CA PRO A 160 -22.51 -4.85 -9.22
C PRO A 160 -21.17 -5.54 -9.48
N GLU A 161 -20.45 -5.93 -8.42
CA GLU A 161 -19.16 -6.65 -8.51
C GLU A 161 -19.30 -7.94 -9.35
N HIS A 162 -20.32 -8.77 -9.10
CA HIS A 162 -20.52 -10.02 -9.84
C HIS A 162 -20.85 -9.82 -11.32
N LEU A 163 -21.63 -8.78 -11.65
CA LEU A 163 -22.00 -8.47 -13.05
C LEU A 163 -20.78 -8.01 -13.83
N LEU A 164 -19.98 -7.13 -13.22
CA LEU A 164 -18.74 -6.64 -13.83
C LEU A 164 -17.69 -7.75 -13.94
N SER A 165 -17.55 -8.63 -12.93
CA SER A 165 -16.62 -9.75 -12.94
C SER A 165 -16.95 -10.76 -14.04
N PHE A 166 -18.22 -11.11 -14.25
CA PHE A 166 -18.62 -12.00 -15.36
C PHE A 166 -18.27 -11.39 -16.73
N LYS A 167 -18.57 -10.09 -16.91
CA LYS A 167 -18.27 -9.35 -18.15
C LYS A 167 -16.76 -9.28 -18.42
N LEU A 168 -15.96 -8.93 -17.42
CA LEU A 168 -14.51 -8.85 -17.54
C LEU A 168 -13.86 -10.23 -17.73
N SER A 169 -14.36 -11.27 -17.07
CA SER A 169 -13.80 -12.62 -17.20
C SER A 169 -13.89 -13.13 -18.64
N GLY A 170 -15.00 -12.90 -19.35
CA GLY A 170 -15.11 -13.24 -20.78
C GLY A 170 -14.07 -12.51 -21.66
N LEU A 171 -13.84 -11.22 -21.41
CA LEU A 171 -12.82 -10.42 -22.12
C LEU A 171 -11.39 -10.85 -21.74
N GLN A 172 -11.18 -11.24 -20.48
CA GLN A 172 -9.92 -11.76 -20.01
C GLN A 172 -9.58 -13.08 -20.69
N ARG A 173 -10.50 -14.06 -20.72
CA ARG A 173 -10.27 -15.35 -21.40
C ARG A 173 -9.86 -15.14 -22.86
N MET A 174 -10.43 -14.14 -23.54
CA MET A 174 -10.01 -13.77 -24.90
C MET A 174 -8.57 -13.22 -24.92
N SER A 175 -8.23 -12.36 -23.96
CA SER A 175 -6.87 -11.84 -23.80
C SER A 175 -5.85 -12.94 -23.46
N ASP A 176 -6.25 -13.97 -22.72
CA ASP A 176 -5.42 -15.12 -22.32
C ASP A 176 -5.29 -16.17 -23.46
N GLY A 177 -5.98 -15.98 -24.59
CA GLY A 177 -5.99 -16.92 -25.72
C GLY A 177 -6.96 -18.12 -25.56
N LEU A 178 -7.74 -18.15 -24.48
CA LEU A 178 -8.73 -19.18 -24.15
C LEU A 178 -10.06 -18.91 -24.87
N MET A 179 -10.05 -19.11 -26.19
CA MET A 179 -11.16 -18.74 -27.08
C MET A 179 -12.47 -19.54 -26.87
N PRO A 180 -12.47 -20.87 -26.61
CA PRO A 180 -13.71 -21.61 -26.37
C PRO A 180 -14.52 -21.07 -25.19
N GLU A 181 -13.84 -20.79 -24.07
CA GLU A 181 -14.40 -20.21 -22.86
C GLU A 181 -14.84 -18.77 -23.12
N ALA A 182 -13.96 -17.95 -23.71
CA ALA A 182 -14.24 -16.55 -24.02
C ALA A 182 -15.49 -16.40 -24.90
N SER A 183 -15.58 -17.18 -25.98
CA SER A 183 -16.70 -17.15 -26.92
C SER A 183 -18.02 -17.50 -26.23
N SER A 184 -18.01 -18.53 -25.38
CA SER A 184 -19.18 -18.95 -24.62
C SER A 184 -19.64 -17.88 -23.63
N MET A 185 -18.72 -17.32 -22.86
CA MET A 185 -19.03 -16.27 -21.88
C MET A 185 -19.52 -14.97 -22.53
N ILE A 186 -18.87 -14.53 -23.61
CA ILE A 186 -19.25 -13.31 -24.34
C ILE A 186 -20.64 -13.48 -24.99
N ARG A 187 -20.96 -14.66 -25.53
CA ARG A 187 -22.30 -14.97 -26.04
C ARG A 187 -23.36 -14.94 -24.94
N ILE A 188 -23.06 -15.49 -23.76
CA ILE A 188 -23.97 -15.43 -22.60
C ILE A 188 -24.15 -13.98 -22.15
N GLN A 189 -23.09 -13.19 -22.11
CA GLN A 189 -23.16 -11.77 -21.78
C GLN A 189 -24.06 -11.02 -22.77
N SER A 190 -23.89 -11.23 -24.08
CA SER A 190 -24.79 -10.65 -25.10
C SER A 190 -26.24 -11.13 -24.95
N TRP A 191 -26.46 -12.39 -24.53
CA TRP A 191 -27.79 -12.88 -24.24
C TRP A 191 -28.41 -12.17 -23.02
N LEU A 192 -27.64 -11.99 -21.95
CA LEU A 192 -28.07 -11.25 -20.76
C LEU A 192 -28.40 -9.80 -21.11
N GLU A 193 -27.60 -9.13 -21.95
CA GLU A 193 -27.86 -7.76 -22.35
C GLU A 193 -29.14 -7.58 -23.18
N ARG A 194 -29.55 -8.62 -23.92
CA ARG A 194 -30.76 -8.59 -24.77
C ARG A 194 -32.03 -9.06 -24.06
N HIS A 195 -31.90 -9.89 -23.03
CA HIS A 195 -33.03 -10.54 -22.38
C HIS A 195 -33.15 -10.18 -20.89
N SER A 196 -32.43 -9.17 -20.39
CA SER A 196 -32.54 -8.77 -18.99
C SER A 196 -33.33 -7.47 -18.82
N ARG A 197 -33.97 -7.36 -17.67
CA ARG A 197 -34.60 -6.13 -17.21
C ARG A 197 -34.08 -5.81 -15.81
N ASP A 198 -33.35 -4.70 -15.72
CA ASP A 198 -32.64 -4.37 -14.49
C ASP A 198 -33.38 -3.32 -13.68
N ILE A 199 -33.42 -3.54 -12.36
CA ILE A 199 -33.90 -2.60 -11.35
C ILE A 199 -32.76 -2.36 -10.36
N LEU A 200 -32.28 -1.11 -10.27
CA LEU A 200 -31.21 -0.71 -9.36
C LEU A 200 -31.80 -0.02 -8.13
N ASP A 201 -31.33 -0.40 -6.95
CA ASP A 201 -31.50 0.37 -5.71
C ASP A 201 -30.22 1.15 -5.40
N GLU A 202 -30.31 2.31 -4.75
CA GLU A 202 -29.14 3.14 -4.39
C GLU A 202 -28.21 3.41 -5.58
N VAL A 203 -28.78 3.90 -6.69
CA VAL A 203 -28.07 4.07 -7.97
C VAL A 203 -26.82 4.95 -7.86
N ASP A 204 -26.86 5.96 -6.99
CA ASP A 204 -25.72 6.85 -6.70
C ASP A 204 -24.51 6.11 -6.12
N TYR A 205 -24.74 5.03 -5.36
CA TYR A 205 -23.71 4.14 -4.84
C TYR A 205 -23.25 3.11 -5.87
N ILE A 206 -24.20 2.45 -6.55
CA ILE A 206 -23.89 1.41 -7.55
C ILE A 206 -23.10 1.98 -8.74
N LEU A 207 -23.45 3.18 -9.20
CA LEU A 207 -22.81 3.85 -10.34
C LEU A 207 -21.77 4.90 -9.88
N ALA A 208 -21.28 4.78 -8.64
CA ALA A 208 -20.30 5.70 -8.09
C ALA A 208 -19.01 5.67 -8.91
N VAL A 209 -18.46 6.86 -9.19
CA VAL A 209 -17.22 7.02 -9.99
C VAL A 209 -15.99 6.42 -9.29
N ARG A 210 -16.05 6.28 -7.97
CA ARG A 210 -14.93 5.79 -7.14
C ARG A 210 -14.73 4.27 -7.25
N THR A 211 -15.73 3.52 -7.69
CA THR A 211 -15.65 2.06 -7.78
C THR A 211 -15.23 1.66 -9.19
N GLN A 212 -14.17 0.86 -9.25
CA GLN A 212 -13.69 0.30 -10.51
C GLN A 212 -13.17 -1.12 -10.28
N LEU A 213 -13.57 -2.05 -11.13
CA LEU A 213 -13.07 -3.41 -11.12
C LEU A 213 -11.89 -3.53 -12.08
N ILE A 214 -10.75 -4.01 -11.59
CA ILE A 214 -9.50 -4.12 -12.34
C ILE A 214 -9.02 -5.57 -12.36
N TYR A 215 -8.78 -6.09 -13.56
CA TYR A 215 -8.17 -7.39 -13.79
C TYR A 215 -6.72 -7.18 -14.26
N PRO A 216 -5.73 -7.20 -13.34
CA PRO A 216 -4.33 -7.16 -13.72
C PRO A 216 -3.96 -8.38 -14.59
N SER A 217 -3.06 -8.17 -15.55
CA SER A 217 -2.60 -9.18 -16.51
C SER A 217 -1.13 -8.97 -16.91
N GLY A 218 -0.46 -10.06 -17.26
CA GLY A 218 0.94 -10.05 -17.69
C GLY A 218 1.94 -10.10 -16.52
N SER A 219 3.24 -10.03 -16.81
CA SER A 219 4.28 -10.22 -15.79
C SER A 219 4.26 -9.12 -14.72
N GLN A 220 4.33 -9.53 -13.46
CA GLN A 220 4.51 -8.63 -12.33
C GLN A 220 5.96 -8.12 -12.28
N LYS A 221 6.15 -6.79 -12.22
CA LYS A 221 7.46 -6.15 -12.13
C LYS A 221 7.52 -5.21 -10.91
N SER A 222 8.71 -5.02 -10.36
CA SER A 222 8.93 -4.00 -9.33
C SER A 222 8.56 -2.61 -9.84
N MET A 223 8.03 -1.77 -8.96
CA MET A 223 7.68 -0.38 -9.27
C MET A 223 8.87 0.41 -9.84
N ASP A 224 8.60 1.30 -10.79
CA ASP A 224 9.63 2.18 -11.33
C ASP A 224 10.22 3.07 -10.23
N GLY A 225 11.55 3.10 -10.11
CA GLY A 225 12.27 3.85 -9.08
C GLY A 225 12.62 3.07 -7.81
N HIS A 226 12.30 1.77 -7.74
CA HIS A 226 12.76 0.88 -6.66
C HIS A 226 14.29 0.90 -6.46
N PRO A 227 14.80 0.89 -5.22
CA PRO A 227 14.09 1.04 -3.94
C PRO A 227 13.83 2.51 -3.54
N HIS A 228 14.54 3.45 -4.16
CA HIS A 228 14.51 4.88 -3.82
C HIS A 228 13.12 5.52 -3.80
N ARG A 229 12.15 4.96 -4.52
CA ARG A 229 10.77 5.44 -4.54
C ARG A 229 10.14 5.45 -3.14
N TRP A 230 10.22 4.35 -2.39
CA TRP A 230 9.62 4.32 -1.05
C TRP A 230 10.54 4.96 0.00
N GLU A 231 11.86 4.85 -0.16
CA GLU A 231 12.83 5.56 0.71
C GLU A 231 12.63 7.09 0.66
N THR A 232 12.31 7.64 -0.52
CA THR A 232 11.99 9.07 -0.69
C THR A 232 10.72 9.44 0.08
N ILE A 233 9.71 8.56 0.10
CA ILE A 233 8.47 8.77 0.86
C ILE A 233 8.74 8.75 2.36
N GLU A 234 9.47 7.76 2.86
CA GLU A 234 9.86 7.63 4.27
C GLU A 234 10.67 8.85 4.74
N ALA A 235 11.67 9.25 3.94
CA ALA A 235 12.48 10.45 4.20
C ALA A 235 11.63 11.73 4.22
N LEU A 236 10.65 11.86 3.33
CA LEU A 236 9.74 13.01 3.29
C LEU A 236 8.78 13.03 4.49
N LEU A 237 8.23 11.88 4.90
CA LEU A 237 7.41 11.75 6.10
C LEU A 237 8.21 12.08 7.36
N LYS A 238 9.49 11.67 7.43
CA LYS A 238 10.40 12.09 8.50
C LYS A 238 10.54 13.61 8.56
N GLN A 239 10.70 14.30 7.42
CA GLN A 239 10.74 15.77 7.39
C GLN A 239 9.40 16.39 7.83
N VAL A 240 8.27 15.82 7.43
CA VAL A 240 6.95 16.27 7.90
C VAL A 240 6.93 16.25 9.44
N ASN A 241 7.28 15.14 10.06
CA ASN A 241 7.28 14.99 11.52
C ASN A 241 8.13 16.06 12.23
N LEU A 242 9.30 16.40 11.68
CA LEU A 242 10.17 17.45 12.23
C LEU A 242 9.55 18.85 12.19
N HIS A 243 8.68 19.14 11.21
CA HIS A 243 8.05 20.45 11.08
C HIS A 243 6.77 20.60 11.91
N LEU A 244 6.08 19.50 12.26
CA LEU A 244 4.77 19.53 12.90
C LEU A 244 4.74 20.39 14.18
N TRP A 245 5.75 20.26 15.04
CA TRP A 245 5.85 21.06 16.27
C TRP A 245 5.91 22.56 15.99
N ASN A 246 6.77 22.97 15.05
CA ASN A 246 6.93 24.38 14.69
C ASN A 246 5.69 24.93 13.97
N LEU A 247 5.00 24.09 13.18
CA LEU A 247 3.74 24.45 12.53
C LEU A 247 2.61 24.63 13.56
N GLN A 248 2.47 23.73 14.52
CA GLN A 248 1.47 23.84 15.58
C GLN A 248 1.69 25.09 16.45
N LYS A 249 2.95 25.44 16.74
CA LYS A 249 3.28 26.65 17.49
C LYS A 249 2.99 27.93 16.70
N ALA A 250 3.30 27.96 15.40
CA ALA A 250 3.09 29.14 14.56
C ALA A 250 1.62 29.31 14.12
N TYR A 251 0.88 28.21 13.99
CA TYR A 251 -0.50 28.19 13.50
C TYR A 251 -1.43 27.37 14.43
N PRO A 252 -1.59 27.76 15.70
CA PRO A 252 -2.30 26.96 16.71
C PRO A 252 -3.80 26.75 16.42
N ARG A 253 -4.39 27.49 15.46
CA ARG A 253 -5.79 27.34 15.02
C ARG A 253 -5.92 26.73 13.62
N SER A 254 -4.80 26.43 12.95
CA SER A 254 -4.81 25.87 11.59
C SER A 254 -4.40 24.40 11.55
N ILE A 255 -3.79 23.87 12.60
CA ILE A 255 -3.35 22.47 12.69
C ILE A 255 -3.53 21.93 14.12
N GLU A 256 -3.99 20.69 14.22
CA GLU A 256 -3.99 19.91 15.46
C GLU A 256 -3.07 18.70 15.28
N VAL A 257 -2.13 18.52 16.21
CA VAL A 257 -1.21 17.39 16.23
C VAL A 257 -1.45 16.62 17.51
N VAL A 258 -1.87 15.36 17.37
CA VAL A 258 -2.18 14.47 18.49
C VAL A 258 -1.02 13.49 18.66
N PRO A 259 -0.22 13.61 19.73
CA PRO A 259 0.86 12.66 20.01
C PRO A 259 0.29 11.30 20.39
N ARG A 260 1.05 10.23 20.13
CA ARG A 260 0.67 8.86 20.49
C ARG A 260 1.30 8.45 21.83
N ASP A 261 0.55 7.70 22.62
CA ASP A 261 1.08 7.08 23.83
C ASP A 261 2.22 6.11 23.47
N GLY A 262 3.36 6.24 24.16
CA GLY A 262 4.57 5.46 23.88
C GLY A 262 5.49 6.03 22.79
N GLY A 263 5.10 7.11 22.09
CA GLY A 263 5.86 7.70 20.98
C GLY A 263 5.43 7.17 19.60
N GLY A 264 6.09 7.65 18.53
CA GLY A 264 5.79 7.31 17.13
C GLY A 264 5.34 8.50 16.30
N PHE A 265 4.89 8.24 15.07
CA PHE A 265 4.38 9.28 14.18
C PHE A 265 3.03 9.82 14.70
N PRO A 266 2.86 11.14 14.88
CA PRO A 266 1.63 11.71 15.45
C PRO A 266 0.49 11.73 14.43
N LEU A 267 -0.76 11.74 14.92
CA LEU A 267 -1.92 12.00 14.06
C LEU A 267 -2.00 13.50 13.78
N VAL A 268 -2.21 13.88 12.52
CA VAL A 268 -2.20 15.27 12.06
C VAL A 268 -3.55 15.63 11.45
N TYR A 269 -4.13 16.75 11.90
CA TYR A 269 -5.37 17.31 11.36
C TYR A 269 -5.11 18.72 10.84
N PHE A 270 -5.18 18.89 9.52
CA PHE A 270 -5.11 20.20 8.87
C PHE A 270 -6.49 20.86 8.89
N LEU A 271 -6.61 21.99 9.58
CA LEU A 271 -7.87 22.73 9.76
C LEU A 271 -8.06 23.80 8.68
N ARG A 272 -6.96 24.36 8.17
CA ARG A 272 -6.94 25.47 7.19
C ARG A 272 -5.85 25.30 6.15
N LYS A 273 -6.05 25.91 4.98
CA LYS A 273 -5.13 25.82 3.83
C LYS A 273 -3.79 26.53 4.04
N ASP A 274 -3.72 27.55 4.88
CA ASP A 274 -2.49 28.32 5.13
C ASP A 274 -1.35 27.46 5.69
N VAL A 275 -1.65 26.55 6.61
CA VAL A 275 -0.64 25.63 7.15
C VAL A 275 -0.25 24.53 6.16
N GLU A 276 -1.17 24.14 5.25
CA GLU A 276 -0.87 23.19 4.18
C GLU A 276 0.18 23.76 3.22
N GLU A 277 0.00 25.02 2.78
CA GLU A 277 0.96 25.72 1.93
C GLU A 277 2.30 25.92 2.64
N GLU A 278 2.27 26.27 3.92
CA GLU A 278 3.49 26.48 4.71
C GLU A 278 4.28 25.19 4.91
N LEU A 279 3.61 24.04 5.13
CA LEU A 279 4.26 22.73 5.20
C LEU A 279 4.97 22.42 3.87
N ILE A 280 4.27 22.52 2.74
CA ILE A 280 4.87 22.27 1.41
C ILE A 280 6.04 23.21 1.16
N ARG A 281 5.91 24.50 1.50
CA ARG A 281 6.99 25.49 1.36
C ARG A 281 8.23 25.09 2.15
N ARG A 282 8.08 24.60 3.39
CA ARG A 282 9.20 24.12 4.22
C ARG A 282 9.85 22.87 3.65
N LEU A 283 9.06 21.90 3.22
CA LEU A 283 9.58 20.67 2.60
C LEU A 283 10.38 20.98 1.33
N VAL A 284 9.88 21.87 0.46
CA VAL A 284 10.64 22.30 -0.73
C VAL A 284 11.94 23.02 -0.34
N ASP A 285 11.92 23.82 0.73
CA ASP A 285 13.13 24.48 1.22
C ASP A 285 14.15 23.49 1.81
N ASP A 286 13.70 22.41 2.45
CA ASP A 286 14.58 21.34 2.91
C ASP A 286 15.26 20.63 1.74
N VAL A 287 14.51 20.27 0.69
CA VAL A 287 15.09 19.70 -0.53
C VAL A 287 16.11 20.66 -1.16
N TYR A 288 15.77 21.95 -1.26
CA TYR A 288 16.68 22.96 -1.79
C TYR A 288 17.98 23.10 -0.97
N ARG A 289 17.90 22.97 0.35
CA ARG A 289 19.05 23.04 1.26
C ARG A 289 19.80 21.72 1.42
N GLY A 290 19.32 20.62 0.84
CA GLY A 290 19.91 19.28 1.00
C GLY A 290 19.64 18.64 2.36
N ARG A 291 18.59 19.08 3.07
CA ARG A 291 18.23 18.50 4.38
C ARG A 291 17.47 17.17 4.20
N GLY A 292 17.75 16.21 5.08
CA GLY A 292 17.07 14.91 5.08
C GLY A 292 17.57 13.91 4.03
N SER A 293 18.72 14.17 3.39
CA SER A 293 19.35 13.26 2.41
C SER A 293 18.46 12.90 1.20
N LEU A 294 17.45 13.73 0.90
CA LEU A 294 16.50 13.52 -0.21
C LEU A 294 17.15 13.69 -1.60
N LEU A 295 18.25 14.44 -1.68
CA LEU A 295 19.06 14.58 -2.89
C LEU A 295 20.54 14.44 -2.51
N PRO A 296 21.37 13.80 -3.35
CA PRO A 296 22.81 13.75 -3.12
C PRO A 296 23.44 15.15 -3.10
N ASP A 297 24.50 15.33 -2.31
CA ASP A 297 25.20 16.62 -2.16
C ASP A 297 25.89 17.11 -3.44
N VAL A 298 25.94 16.27 -4.48
CA VAL A 298 26.55 16.50 -5.80
C VAL A 298 25.88 17.63 -6.60
N CYS A 299 24.67 18.09 -6.22
CA CYS A 299 23.98 19.16 -6.94
C CYS A 299 24.61 20.54 -6.69
N ASN A 300 25.05 21.22 -7.76
CA ASN A 300 25.47 22.62 -7.68
C ASN A 300 24.27 23.56 -7.39
N LYS A 301 24.55 24.83 -7.04
CA LYS A 301 23.51 25.81 -6.64
C LYS A 301 22.47 26.08 -7.74
N SER A 302 22.87 26.04 -9.01
CA SER A 302 21.99 26.29 -10.14
C SER A 302 21.06 25.10 -10.38
N ASP A 303 21.55 23.88 -10.21
CA ASP A 303 20.78 22.64 -10.31
C ASP A 303 19.77 22.55 -9.16
N ARG A 304 20.20 22.85 -7.92
CA ARG A 304 19.28 22.94 -6.77
C ARG A 304 18.17 23.97 -6.99
N LEU A 305 18.47 25.09 -7.65
CA LEU A 305 17.47 26.10 -7.99
C LEU A 305 16.49 25.59 -9.06
N ALA A 306 16.98 24.92 -10.11
CA ALA A 306 16.13 24.30 -11.13
C ALA A 306 15.20 23.24 -10.51
N VAL A 307 15.73 22.39 -9.62
CA VAL A 307 14.94 21.40 -8.86
C VAL A 307 13.88 22.10 -8.02
N LYS A 308 14.24 23.14 -7.26
CA LYS A 308 13.29 23.93 -6.45
C LYS A 308 12.13 24.46 -7.30
N HIS A 309 12.42 25.06 -8.45
CA HIS A 309 11.36 25.54 -9.37
C HIS A 309 10.49 24.39 -9.89
N PHE A 310 11.11 23.26 -10.22
CA PHE A 310 10.42 22.08 -10.73
C PHE A 310 9.49 21.43 -9.69
N ILE A 311 9.85 21.40 -8.42
CA ILE A 311 9.04 20.80 -7.35
C ILE A 311 8.13 21.81 -6.61
N SER A 312 8.19 23.11 -6.95
CA SER A 312 7.30 24.14 -6.38
C SER A 312 6.17 24.56 -7.32
N LEU A 313 6.42 24.56 -8.64
CA LEU A 313 5.54 25.22 -9.61
C LEU A 313 4.75 24.20 -10.44
N ALA A 314 3.44 24.41 -10.56
CA ALA A 314 2.60 23.61 -11.47
C ALA A 314 3.09 23.68 -12.92
N LYS A 315 3.55 24.86 -13.37
CA LYS A 315 4.12 25.10 -14.70
C LYS A 315 5.53 25.70 -14.57
N PRO A 316 6.60 24.87 -14.49
CA PRO A 316 7.97 25.38 -14.43
C PRO A 316 8.44 25.88 -15.79
N SER A 317 9.47 26.75 -15.78
CA SER A 317 10.03 27.33 -17.00
C SER A 317 10.67 26.28 -17.92
N MET A 318 10.68 26.53 -19.23
CA MET A 318 11.31 25.63 -20.22
C MET A 318 12.80 25.39 -19.91
N GLN A 319 13.52 26.42 -19.44
CA GLN A 319 14.92 26.31 -19.03
C GLN A 319 15.12 25.34 -17.87
N ALA A 320 14.25 25.39 -16.85
CA ALA A 320 14.33 24.46 -15.72
C ALA A 320 14.01 23.02 -16.17
N GLN A 321 13.06 22.84 -17.09
CA GLN A 321 12.71 21.52 -17.61
C GLN A 321 13.87 20.88 -18.38
N GLU A 322 14.49 21.66 -19.27
CA GLU A 322 15.61 21.15 -20.07
C GLU A 322 16.81 20.80 -19.19
N ARG A 323 17.10 21.66 -18.20
CA ARG A 323 18.16 21.38 -17.23
C ARG A 323 17.90 20.12 -16.41
N ILE A 324 16.66 19.85 -15.99
CA ILE A 324 16.29 18.62 -15.28
C ILE A 324 16.37 17.38 -16.19
N ARG A 325 16.12 17.52 -17.50
CA ARG A 325 16.30 16.42 -18.47
C ARG A 325 17.78 16.07 -18.67
N GLN A 326 18.65 17.07 -18.65
CA GLN A 326 20.10 16.94 -18.84
C GLN A 326 20.86 16.62 -17.54
N LEU A 327 20.19 16.69 -16.38
CA LEU A 327 20.78 16.44 -15.07
C LEU A 327 21.05 14.94 -14.85
N PHE A 328 22.30 14.63 -14.50
CA PHE A 328 22.77 13.29 -14.10
C PHE A 328 22.52 12.16 -15.12
N PRO A 329 23.06 12.25 -16.35
CA PRO A 329 22.93 11.17 -17.34
C PRO A 329 23.42 9.81 -16.83
N ASP A 330 24.47 9.80 -16.01
CA ASP A 330 25.06 8.58 -15.44
C ASP A 330 24.35 8.05 -14.18
N LYS A 331 23.40 8.82 -13.60
CA LYS A 331 22.69 8.47 -12.35
C LYS A 331 21.17 8.65 -12.48
N PRO A 332 20.48 7.80 -13.26
CA PRO A 332 19.05 7.92 -13.54
C PRO A 332 18.15 7.84 -12.30
N ALA A 333 18.63 7.22 -11.21
CA ALA A 333 17.92 7.15 -9.93
C ALA A 333 17.58 8.53 -9.36
N ILE A 334 18.50 9.50 -9.44
CA ILE A 334 18.31 10.85 -8.90
C ILE A 334 17.19 11.58 -9.66
N LYS A 335 17.16 11.44 -10.99
CA LYS A 335 16.13 12.01 -11.85
C LYS A 335 14.74 11.48 -11.46
N LYS A 336 14.63 10.18 -11.16
CA LYS A 336 13.38 9.55 -10.69
C LYS A 336 12.90 10.13 -9.36
N VAL A 337 13.80 10.33 -8.39
CA VAL A 337 13.48 10.98 -7.11
C VAL A 337 12.93 12.39 -7.33
N ILE A 338 13.52 13.19 -8.22
CA ILE A 338 13.03 14.54 -8.54
C ILE A 338 11.61 14.52 -9.12
N PHE A 339 11.32 13.61 -10.06
CA PHE A 339 9.97 13.46 -10.60
C PHE A 339 8.97 13.03 -9.53
N GLN A 340 9.36 12.12 -8.65
CA GLN A 340 8.52 11.68 -7.55
C GLN A 340 8.22 12.83 -6.57
N LEU A 341 9.23 13.61 -6.18
CA LEU A 341 9.05 14.79 -5.31
C LEU A 341 8.07 15.80 -5.93
N ARG A 342 8.12 15.99 -7.25
CA ARG A 342 7.12 16.82 -7.96
C ARG A 342 5.71 16.25 -7.81
N GLY A 343 5.53 14.93 -7.98
CA GLY A 343 4.24 14.28 -7.73
C GLY A 343 3.74 14.47 -6.29
N LEU A 344 4.60 14.19 -5.31
CA LEU A 344 4.26 14.27 -3.89
C LEU A 344 3.90 15.69 -3.44
N LEU A 345 4.65 16.70 -3.91
CA LEU A 345 4.53 18.10 -3.46
C LEU A 345 3.63 18.95 -4.36
N VAL A 346 3.90 19.01 -5.67
CA VAL A 346 3.15 19.87 -6.62
C VAL A 346 1.76 19.31 -6.88
N HIS A 347 1.65 17.99 -7.06
CA HIS A 347 0.34 17.34 -7.25
C HIS A 347 -0.35 17.04 -5.92
N ARG A 348 0.21 17.48 -4.78
CA ARG A 348 -0.38 17.40 -3.43
C ARG A 348 -0.72 16.00 -2.93
N ILE A 349 -0.13 14.95 -3.51
CA ILE A 349 -0.38 13.55 -3.11
C ILE A 349 -0.04 13.35 -1.62
N LEU A 350 1.06 13.96 -1.14
CA LEU A 350 1.44 13.89 0.27
C LEU A 350 0.36 14.47 1.20
N LEU A 351 -0.06 15.72 0.95
CA LEU A 351 -1.09 16.39 1.76
C LEU A 351 -2.42 15.64 1.74
N MET A 352 -2.80 15.15 0.57
CA MET A 352 -4.00 14.35 0.37
C MET A 352 -3.97 13.09 1.24
N CYS A 353 -2.85 12.35 1.27
CA CYS A 353 -2.71 11.15 2.10
C CYS A 353 -2.70 11.49 3.60
N LEU A 354 -2.00 12.55 4.02
CA LEU A 354 -1.97 13.00 5.42
C LEU A 354 -3.34 13.46 5.95
N LYS A 355 -4.25 13.91 5.06
CA LYS A 355 -5.60 14.34 5.43
C LYS A 355 -6.59 13.18 5.58
N LYS A 356 -6.28 11.99 5.07
CA LYS A 356 -7.17 10.83 5.16
C LYS A 356 -7.06 10.20 6.53
N ARG A 357 -8.19 9.73 7.06
CA ARG A 357 -8.28 9.15 8.40
C ARG A 357 -7.93 7.67 8.38
N TRP A 358 -6.87 7.32 9.10
CA TRP A 358 -6.50 5.93 9.38
C TRP A 358 -7.61 5.22 10.18
N SER A 359 -7.78 3.92 9.93
CA SER A 359 -8.82 3.05 10.49
C SER A 359 -10.26 3.41 10.10
N VAL A 360 -10.47 4.47 9.29
CA VAL A 360 -11.79 4.87 8.77
C VAL A 360 -11.82 4.83 7.24
N GLN A 361 -10.79 5.38 6.59
CA GLN A 361 -10.71 5.45 5.12
C GLN A 361 -9.65 4.48 4.58
N TYR A 362 -8.63 4.15 5.37
CA TYR A 362 -7.59 3.19 5.02
C TYR A 362 -6.95 2.57 6.26
N GLY A 363 -6.25 1.45 6.08
CA GLY A 363 -5.53 0.74 7.14
C GLY A 363 -5.07 -0.64 6.66
N LEU A 364 -4.59 -1.48 7.58
CA LEU A 364 -4.18 -2.86 7.27
C LEU A 364 -5.37 -3.82 7.38
N HIS A 365 -5.42 -4.83 6.51
CA HIS A 365 -6.37 -5.92 6.61
C HIS A 365 -5.78 -7.06 7.46
N PRO A 366 -6.49 -7.62 8.46
CA PRO A 366 -5.94 -8.66 9.34
C PRO A 366 -5.51 -9.96 8.64
N THR A 367 -6.20 -10.31 7.54
CA THR A 367 -6.02 -11.59 6.82
C THR A 367 -5.41 -11.46 5.42
N ARG A 368 -5.09 -10.25 4.95
CA ARG A 368 -4.44 -10.05 3.64
C ARG A 368 -2.96 -9.75 3.83
N ASP A 369 -2.26 -9.65 2.71
CA ASP A 369 -0.91 -9.11 2.62
C ASP A 369 -0.77 -7.81 3.45
N PRO A 370 0.42 -7.58 4.04
CA PRO A 370 0.72 -6.43 4.91
C PRO A 370 0.79 -5.11 4.14
N ILE A 371 -0.28 -4.72 3.45
CA ILE A 371 -0.40 -3.49 2.66
C ILE A 371 -1.62 -2.69 3.07
N ALA A 372 -1.60 -1.38 2.85
CA ALA A 372 -2.76 -0.56 3.13
C ALA A 372 -3.89 -0.78 2.11
N VAL A 373 -5.09 -1.01 2.62
CA VAL A 373 -6.32 -1.18 1.83
C VAL A 373 -7.33 -0.07 2.16
N PRO A 374 -8.26 0.26 1.25
CA PRO A 374 -9.40 1.12 1.56
C PRO A 374 -10.32 0.49 2.61
N PHE A 375 -11.07 1.32 3.34
CA PHE A 375 -12.04 0.89 4.35
C PHE A 375 -13.45 1.32 3.94
N HIS A 376 -14.43 0.43 4.10
CA HIS A 376 -15.84 0.77 3.85
C HIS A 376 -16.41 1.71 4.92
N ALA A 377 -15.93 1.52 6.14
CA ALA A 377 -16.28 2.28 7.33
C ALA A 377 -15.19 2.05 8.38
N LYS A 378 -15.32 2.72 9.52
CA LYS A 378 -14.45 2.51 10.68
C LYS A 378 -14.22 1.02 10.98
N GLY A 379 -12.94 0.62 11.07
CA GLY A 379 -12.52 -0.73 11.44
C GLY A 379 -12.91 -1.83 10.46
N THR A 380 -13.49 -1.48 9.32
CA THR A 380 -14.03 -2.42 8.33
C THR A 380 -13.25 -2.27 7.03
N PRO A 381 -12.11 -2.97 6.90
CA PRO A 381 -11.32 -2.93 5.69
C PRO A 381 -12.08 -3.56 4.51
N THR A 382 -11.75 -3.14 3.30
CA THR A 382 -12.28 -3.76 2.08
C THR A 382 -11.61 -5.11 1.81
N GLU A 383 -12.41 -6.10 1.44
CA GLU A 383 -11.93 -7.47 1.21
C GLU A 383 -10.99 -7.58 0.01
N GLN A 384 -11.24 -6.82 -1.06
CA GLN A 384 -10.54 -6.96 -2.35
C GLN A 384 -10.04 -5.65 -2.95
N SER A 385 -10.38 -4.50 -2.36
CA SER A 385 -9.95 -3.22 -2.91
C SER A 385 -8.50 -2.88 -2.54
N GLU A 386 -7.84 -2.18 -3.45
CA GLU A 386 -6.48 -1.65 -3.32
C GLU A 386 -6.41 -0.23 -3.87
N TRP A 387 -5.32 0.47 -3.55
CA TRP A 387 -5.06 1.81 -4.07
C TRP A 387 -4.40 1.72 -5.45
N GLY A 388 -5.08 2.22 -6.48
CA GLY A 388 -4.58 2.16 -7.86
C GLY A 388 -3.33 3.00 -8.14
N HIS A 389 -3.13 4.10 -7.41
CA HIS A 389 -1.98 4.98 -7.59
C HIS A 389 -0.77 4.52 -6.74
N PRO A 390 0.41 4.24 -7.34
CA PRO A 390 1.57 3.68 -6.61
C PRO A 390 2.05 4.51 -5.42
N ASP A 391 2.23 5.83 -5.56
CA ASP A 391 2.71 6.65 -4.43
C ASP A 391 1.65 6.83 -3.32
N VAL A 392 0.36 6.67 -3.63
CA VAL A 392 -0.73 6.67 -2.64
C VAL A 392 -0.71 5.35 -1.86
N PHE A 393 -0.57 4.24 -2.58
CA PHE A 393 -0.36 2.91 -1.99
C PHE A 393 0.84 2.89 -1.03
N LEU A 394 2.00 3.41 -1.46
CA LEU A 394 3.21 3.47 -0.63
C LEU A 394 3.01 4.36 0.60
N LEU A 395 2.50 5.58 0.42
CA LEU A 395 2.23 6.51 1.52
C LEU A 395 1.26 5.94 2.55
N PHE A 396 0.13 5.38 2.11
CA PHE A 396 -0.83 4.77 3.03
C PHE A 396 -0.29 3.54 3.72
N THR A 397 0.56 2.74 3.05
CA THR A 397 1.21 1.59 3.69
C THR A 397 2.18 2.06 4.78
N CYS A 398 3.05 3.04 4.51
CA CYS A 398 3.90 3.64 5.54
C CYS A 398 3.06 4.19 6.71
N LEU A 399 2.06 5.02 6.43
CA LEU A 399 1.21 5.64 7.46
C LEU A 399 0.42 4.59 8.27
N ALA A 400 -0.11 3.55 7.63
CA ALA A 400 -0.85 2.50 8.32
C ALA A 400 0.04 1.78 9.34
N PHE A 401 1.28 1.44 8.95
CA PHE A 401 2.26 0.84 9.86
C PHE A 401 2.75 1.83 10.93
N TYR A 402 2.92 3.12 10.60
CA TYR A 402 3.30 4.13 11.58
C TYR A 402 2.24 4.31 12.69
N TYR A 403 0.96 4.12 12.35
CA TYR A 403 -0.14 4.26 13.31
C TYR A 403 -0.45 2.98 14.10
N ASP A 404 -0.37 1.81 13.46
CA ASP A 404 -0.65 0.51 14.07
C ASP A 404 0.56 -0.04 14.86
N GLY A 405 1.75 0.14 14.29
CA GLY A 405 3.01 -0.44 14.74
C GLY A 405 3.19 -1.89 14.27
N LEU A 406 4.38 -2.45 14.50
CA LEU A 406 4.65 -3.86 14.22
C LEU A 406 3.98 -4.77 15.23
N ASN A 407 3.52 -5.93 14.80
CA ASN A 407 3.16 -7.03 15.70
C ASN A 407 4.41 -7.81 16.14
N LEU A 408 4.24 -8.72 17.12
CA LEU A 408 5.36 -9.46 17.71
C LEU A 408 6.08 -10.33 16.66
N THR A 409 5.33 -10.99 15.78
CA THR A 409 5.86 -11.85 14.71
C THR A 409 6.68 -11.06 13.70
N GLN A 410 6.21 -9.89 13.29
CA GLN A 410 6.90 -8.99 12.37
C GLN A 410 8.21 -8.46 12.97
N LEU A 411 8.20 -8.12 14.27
CA LEU A 411 9.42 -7.71 14.96
C LEU A 411 10.42 -8.87 15.05
N ARG A 412 9.97 -10.09 15.35
CA ARG A 412 10.82 -11.27 15.37
C ARG A 412 11.50 -11.46 14.01
N GLN A 413 10.74 -11.42 12.92
CA GLN A 413 11.26 -11.52 11.55
C GLN A 413 12.33 -10.44 11.27
N ALA A 414 12.10 -9.20 11.69
CA ALA A 414 13.08 -8.13 11.54
C ALA A 414 14.38 -8.43 12.30
N LEU A 415 14.31 -8.87 13.55
CA LEU A 415 15.49 -9.21 14.35
C LEU A 415 16.24 -10.44 13.80
N GLU A 416 15.53 -11.45 13.32
CA GLU A 416 16.14 -12.62 12.65
C GLU A 416 16.88 -12.22 11.37
N HIS A 417 16.40 -11.20 10.65
CA HIS A 417 17.11 -10.65 9.50
C HIS A 417 18.32 -9.80 9.91
N VAL A 418 18.23 -9.03 10.99
CA VAL A 418 19.39 -8.34 11.59
C VAL A 418 20.49 -9.33 11.97
N LEU A 419 20.13 -10.48 12.57
CA LEU A 419 21.08 -11.55 12.92
C LEU A 419 21.86 -12.09 11.70
N LYS A 420 21.26 -12.07 10.52
CA LYS A 420 21.87 -12.53 9.26
C LYS A 420 22.70 -11.44 8.55
N SER A 421 22.74 -10.22 9.07
CA SER A 421 23.53 -9.11 8.49
C SER A 421 25.02 -9.20 8.85
N ASP A 422 25.89 -8.48 8.13
CA ASP A 422 27.34 -8.49 8.37
C ASP A 422 27.76 -7.84 9.68
N ASP A 423 27.04 -6.79 10.08
CA ASP A 423 27.24 -6.11 11.36
C ASP A 423 25.89 -5.97 12.08
N PRO A 424 25.39 -7.05 12.69
CA PRO A 424 24.13 -7.02 13.44
C PRO A 424 24.15 -5.98 14.56
N SER A 425 25.32 -5.73 15.16
CA SER A 425 25.48 -4.70 16.19
C SER A 425 25.23 -3.30 15.61
N GLN A 426 25.85 -2.95 14.48
CA GLN A 426 25.64 -1.63 13.87
C GLN A 426 24.19 -1.43 13.42
N VAL A 427 23.60 -2.44 12.77
CA VAL A 427 22.20 -2.35 12.33
C VAL A 427 21.27 -2.21 13.52
N TYR A 428 21.47 -3.02 14.57
CA TYR A 428 20.68 -2.94 15.79
C TYR A 428 20.88 -1.61 16.55
N ASP A 429 22.10 -1.08 16.59
CA ASP A 429 22.39 0.23 17.17
C ASP A 429 21.56 1.34 16.49
N VAL A 430 21.42 1.30 15.15
CA VAL A 430 20.58 2.26 14.42
C VAL A 430 19.10 2.09 14.80
N LEU A 431 18.63 0.85 14.95
CA LEU A 431 17.25 0.55 15.35
C LEU A 431 16.97 0.95 16.81
N SER A 432 17.98 0.88 17.68
CA SER A 432 17.86 1.16 19.12
C SER A 432 18.19 2.60 19.52
N GLN A 433 18.87 3.37 18.66
CA GLN A 433 19.34 4.75 18.94
C GLN A 433 18.26 5.72 19.41
N THR A 434 17.05 5.64 18.85
CA THR A 434 15.94 6.54 19.22
C THR A 434 14.97 5.91 20.22
N SER A 435 15.32 4.74 20.76
CA SER A 435 14.43 3.95 21.59
C SER A 435 14.48 4.34 23.06
N LYS A 436 13.38 4.06 23.77
CA LYS A 436 13.35 4.09 25.24
C LYS A 436 13.77 2.74 25.84
N LEU A 437 14.52 1.92 25.10
CA LEU A 437 14.96 0.62 25.59
C LEU A 437 15.86 0.78 26.83
N PRO A 438 15.75 -0.14 27.80
CA PRO A 438 16.71 -0.28 28.88
C PRO A 438 18.14 -0.46 28.35
N ASP A 439 19.14 0.06 29.06
CA ASP A 439 20.53 0.05 28.60
C ASP A 439 21.07 -1.35 28.30
N PHE A 440 20.62 -2.38 29.03
CA PHE A 440 21.02 -3.77 28.78
C PHE A 440 20.44 -4.35 27.49
N LEU A 441 19.30 -3.85 26.99
CA LEU A 441 18.70 -4.26 25.72
C LEU A 441 19.17 -3.40 24.54
N ARG A 442 20.04 -2.42 24.75
CA ARG A 442 20.61 -1.63 23.64
C ARG A 442 21.77 -2.32 22.96
N ASP A 443 22.46 -3.23 23.66
CA ASP A 443 23.54 -4.01 23.06
C ASP A 443 22.98 -5.28 22.42
N TRP A 444 23.25 -5.45 21.13
CA TRP A 444 22.88 -6.65 20.38
C TRP A 444 23.33 -7.95 21.05
N THR A 445 24.49 -7.95 21.73
CA THR A 445 25.02 -9.16 22.36
C THR A 445 24.18 -9.69 23.53
N ALA A 446 23.33 -8.84 24.11
CA ALA A 446 22.42 -9.19 25.19
C ALA A 446 21.03 -9.63 24.71
N VAL A 447 20.76 -9.52 23.40
CA VAL A 447 19.47 -9.85 22.79
C VAL A 447 19.43 -11.33 22.39
N ASN A 448 18.51 -12.07 22.99
CA ASN A 448 18.12 -13.42 22.63
C ASN A 448 16.73 -13.42 21.98
N ILE A 449 16.67 -13.67 20.67
CA ILE A 449 15.42 -13.64 19.88
C ILE A 449 14.47 -14.78 20.28
N ASP A 450 14.99 -15.87 20.84
CA ASP A 450 14.20 -17.03 21.27
C ASP A 450 13.56 -16.86 22.66
N ASP A 451 13.98 -15.85 23.43
CA ASP A 451 13.34 -15.49 24.69
C ASP A 451 12.08 -14.66 24.42
N ALA A 452 10.90 -15.29 24.61
CA ALA A 452 9.62 -14.65 24.39
C ALA A 452 9.35 -13.45 25.31
N ALA A 453 9.85 -13.47 26.56
CA ALA A 453 9.67 -12.37 27.50
C ALA A 453 10.52 -11.17 27.09
N GLN A 454 11.79 -11.42 26.73
CA GLN A 454 12.68 -10.38 26.24
C GLN A 454 12.19 -9.78 24.91
N LEU A 455 11.72 -10.62 23.99
CA LEU A 455 11.13 -10.15 22.73
C LEU A 455 9.88 -9.29 22.97
N HIS A 456 9.03 -9.67 23.93
CA HIS A 456 7.87 -8.88 24.31
C HIS A 456 8.27 -7.52 24.91
N GLU A 457 9.29 -7.50 25.76
CA GLU A 457 9.83 -6.25 26.34
C GLU A 457 10.37 -5.32 25.26
N ILE A 458 11.21 -5.83 24.34
CA ILE A 458 11.71 -5.07 23.19
C ILE A 458 10.53 -4.53 22.38
N TRP A 459 9.55 -5.40 22.08
CA TRP A 459 8.35 -5.04 21.32
C TRP A 459 7.58 -3.88 21.94
N THR A 460 7.34 -3.88 23.26
CA THR A 460 6.64 -2.79 23.95
C THR A 460 7.32 -1.44 23.71
N HIS A 461 8.64 -1.40 23.62
CA HIS A 461 9.41 -0.17 23.44
C HIS A 461 9.61 0.25 21.98
N VAL A 462 9.71 -0.70 21.04
CA VAL A 462 10.12 -0.40 19.66
C VAL A 462 9.01 -0.51 18.61
N ARG A 463 7.88 -1.15 18.91
CA ARG A 463 6.81 -1.44 17.91
C ARG A 463 6.31 -0.24 17.11
N ARG A 464 6.39 0.98 17.66
CA ARG A 464 5.92 2.24 17.04
C ARG A 464 7.05 3.14 16.56
N GLN A 465 8.30 2.69 16.63
CA GLN A 465 9.44 3.47 16.17
C GLN A 465 9.52 3.41 14.64
N VAL A 466 9.43 4.59 14.03
CA VAL A 466 9.44 4.75 12.56
C VAL A 466 10.65 4.07 11.93
N ILE A 467 11.84 4.16 12.53
CA ILE A 467 13.06 3.52 12.00
C ILE A 467 12.93 2.00 11.93
N VAL A 468 12.35 1.37 12.96
CA VAL A 468 12.14 -0.09 13.00
C VAL A 468 11.06 -0.52 12.02
N ILE A 469 10.02 0.30 11.87
CA ILE A 469 8.95 0.08 10.89
C ILE A 469 9.50 0.22 9.47
N ASP A 470 10.23 1.28 9.16
CA ASP A 470 10.87 1.51 7.85
C ASP A 470 11.81 0.34 7.51
N TYR A 471 12.56 -0.16 8.49
CA TYR A 471 13.39 -1.36 8.28
C TYR A 471 12.55 -2.58 7.87
N PHE A 472 11.43 -2.84 8.56
CA PHE A 472 10.53 -3.93 8.21
C PHE A 472 9.89 -3.74 6.81
N LEU A 473 9.42 -2.52 6.52
CA LEU A 473 8.81 -2.19 5.23
C LEU A 473 9.79 -2.37 4.07
N ASN A 474 11.03 -1.91 4.23
CA ASN A 474 12.07 -1.94 3.20
C ASN A 474 12.60 -3.34 2.89
N ASN A 475 12.59 -4.27 3.86
CA ASN A 475 13.16 -5.60 3.69
C ASN A 475 12.12 -6.69 3.40
N PHE A 476 10.87 -6.52 3.88
CA PHE A 476 9.84 -7.57 3.77
C PHE A 476 8.63 -7.12 2.96
N VAL A 477 8.08 -5.94 3.24
CA VAL A 477 6.79 -5.53 2.65
C VAL A 477 6.94 -5.04 1.21
N PHE A 478 7.71 -3.98 0.99
CA PHE A 478 7.81 -3.37 -0.34
C PHE A 478 8.52 -4.25 -1.38
N PRO A 479 9.62 -4.97 -1.07
CA PRO A 479 10.24 -5.87 -2.03
C PRO A 479 9.30 -6.94 -2.58
N GLN A 480 8.38 -7.43 -1.75
CA GLN A 480 7.41 -8.47 -2.09
C GLN A 480 6.16 -7.86 -2.75
N HIS A 481 5.54 -6.86 -2.13
CA HIS A 481 4.19 -6.40 -2.51
C HIS A 481 4.17 -5.10 -3.34
N ALA A 482 5.23 -4.28 -3.36
CA ALA A 482 5.28 -3.05 -4.17
C ALA A 482 5.61 -3.35 -5.65
N LYS A 483 4.66 -4.03 -6.30
CA LYS A 483 4.75 -4.47 -7.68
C LYS A 483 3.63 -3.88 -8.53
N GLN A 484 3.84 -3.86 -9.85
CA GLN A 484 2.82 -3.48 -10.82
C GLN A 484 2.76 -4.53 -11.93
N PHE A 485 1.56 -4.78 -12.43
CA PHE A 485 1.37 -5.58 -13.62
C PHE A 485 1.64 -4.72 -14.87
N GLN A 486 2.00 -5.39 -15.96
CA GLN A 486 2.28 -4.70 -17.22
C GLN A 486 0.98 -4.17 -17.84
N LEU A 487 -0.08 -4.98 -17.81
CA LEU A 487 -1.36 -4.72 -18.44
C LEU A 487 -2.48 -4.82 -17.41
N LYS A 488 -3.58 -4.13 -17.69
CA LYS A 488 -4.83 -4.29 -16.96
C LYS A 488 -6.03 -4.25 -17.90
N LEU A 489 -7.06 -4.97 -17.52
CA LEU A 489 -8.43 -4.80 -18.01
C LEU A 489 -9.26 -4.11 -16.92
N GLN A 490 -10.24 -3.31 -17.31
CA GLN A 490 -11.02 -2.53 -16.35
C GLN A 490 -12.49 -2.43 -16.75
N ALA A 491 -13.36 -2.39 -15.74
CA ALA A 491 -14.78 -2.08 -15.88
C ALA A 491 -15.21 -1.15 -14.74
N SER A 492 -16.24 -0.33 -15.00
CA SER A 492 -16.72 0.68 -14.05
C SER A 492 -18.24 0.74 -13.99
N GLY A 493 -18.81 1.64 -13.19
CA GLY A 493 -20.25 1.91 -13.18
C GLY A 493 -20.84 2.21 -14.58
N TRP A 494 -20.04 2.68 -15.54
CA TRP A 494 -20.47 2.88 -16.93
C TRP A 494 -20.88 1.58 -17.64
N ASP A 495 -20.36 0.45 -17.20
CA ASP A 495 -20.56 -0.87 -17.80
C ASP A 495 -21.78 -1.63 -17.24
N ILE A 496 -22.43 -1.10 -16.19
CA ILE A 496 -23.59 -1.73 -15.51
C ILE A 496 -24.91 -1.51 -16.29
N PRO A 497 -25.28 -0.27 -16.70
CA PRO A 497 -26.52 -0.07 -17.45
C PRO A 497 -26.51 -0.85 -18.76
N LEU A 498 -27.63 -1.51 -19.07
CA LEU A 498 -27.79 -2.30 -20.28
C LEU A 498 -27.57 -1.42 -21.53
N SER A 499 -26.65 -1.86 -22.39
CA SER A 499 -26.20 -1.09 -23.54
C SER A 499 -27.24 -1.09 -24.66
N LEU A 500 -27.68 0.10 -25.06
CA LEU A 500 -28.56 0.29 -26.22
C LEU A 500 -27.79 0.29 -27.57
N VAL A 501 -26.46 0.25 -27.52
CA VAL A 501 -25.60 0.47 -28.71
C VAL A 501 -25.50 -0.78 -29.59
N GLN A 502 -25.64 -1.97 -29.02
CA GLN A 502 -25.56 -3.24 -29.77
C GLN A 502 -26.92 -3.75 -30.30
N CYS A 503 -28.00 -2.99 -30.09
CA CYS A 503 -29.38 -3.41 -30.39
C CYS A 503 -29.94 -2.87 -31.72
N SER A 504 -29.10 -2.30 -32.60
CA SER A 504 -29.57 -1.63 -33.83
C SER A 504 -29.76 -2.53 -35.06
N GLU A 505 -29.55 -3.85 -34.95
CA GLU A 505 -29.80 -4.78 -36.06
C GLU A 505 -30.82 -5.85 -35.70
N SER A 506 -32.10 -5.50 -35.80
CA SER A 506 -33.16 -6.48 -36.08
C SER A 506 -34.19 -5.85 -37.00
N LEU A 507 -33.99 -6.07 -38.30
CA LEU A 507 -35.03 -6.01 -39.32
C LEU A 507 -36.03 -7.14 -39.01
N HIS A 508 -37.29 -6.79 -38.75
CA HIS A 508 -38.43 -7.69 -38.47
C HIS A 508 -38.60 -8.24 -37.05
N GLY A 509 -39.17 -7.40 -36.18
CA GLY A 509 -39.78 -7.78 -34.90
C GLY A 509 -39.84 -6.59 -33.97
N GLN A 510 -40.93 -6.38 -33.22
CA GLN A 510 -40.94 -5.36 -32.17
C GLN A 510 -39.89 -5.75 -31.11
N PRO A 511 -38.82 -4.97 -30.90
CA PRO A 511 -37.78 -5.34 -29.96
C PRO A 511 -38.33 -5.22 -28.53
N THR A 512 -38.30 -6.31 -27.77
CA THR A 512 -38.40 -6.27 -26.31
C THR A 512 -37.22 -5.43 -25.80
N LYS A 513 -37.47 -4.16 -25.46
CA LYS A 513 -36.41 -3.23 -25.04
C LYS A 513 -35.88 -3.65 -23.67
N SER A 514 -34.70 -4.25 -23.65
CA SER A 514 -33.88 -4.38 -22.45
C SER A 514 -33.55 -2.99 -21.92
N LEU A 515 -33.82 -2.77 -20.64
CA LEU A 515 -33.78 -1.46 -20.02
C LEU A 515 -33.31 -1.59 -18.57
N THR A 516 -32.59 -0.56 -18.12
CA THR A 516 -32.16 -0.41 -16.74
C THR A 516 -32.90 0.76 -16.13
N THR A 517 -33.68 0.50 -15.08
CA THR A 517 -34.28 1.55 -14.25
C THR A 517 -33.81 1.46 -12.82
N GLY A 518 -33.90 2.55 -12.08
CA GLY A 518 -33.52 2.51 -10.68
C GLY A 518 -33.92 3.73 -9.88
N PHE A 519 -33.57 3.69 -8.60
CA PHE A 519 -33.94 4.69 -7.63
C PHE A 519 -32.73 5.27 -6.92
N SER A 520 -32.82 6.56 -6.57
CA SER A 520 -31.87 7.22 -5.69
C SER A 520 -32.59 7.99 -4.58
N GLY A 521 -31.98 8.09 -3.40
CA GLY A 521 -32.43 8.94 -2.29
C GLY A 521 -32.43 10.42 -2.66
N THR A 522 -31.40 10.85 -3.37
CA THR A 522 -31.19 12.23 -3.79
C THR A 522 -30.84 12.29 -5.28
N ASN A 523 -30.92 13.49 -5.87
CA ASN A 523 -30.48 13.73 -7.25
C ASN A 523 -29.22 14.61 -7.31
N ASP A 524 -28.44 14.66 -6.23
CA ASP A 524 -27.21 15.48 -6.14
C ASP A 524 -26.16 15.03 -7.14
N TRP A 525 -26.05 13.70 -7.31
CA TRP A 525 -25.10 13.04 -8.19
C TRP A 525 -25.55 12.97 -9.65
N LYS A 526 -26.68 13.59 -10.04
CA LYS A 526 -27.26 13.49 -11.40
C LYS A 526 -26.30 13.85 -12.53
N ARG A 527 -25.32 14.72 -12.28
CA ARG A 527 -24.31 15.16 -13.26
C ARG A 527 -23.14 14.19 -13.39
N MET A 528 -22.99 13.27 -12.44
CA MET A 528 -21.93 12.28 -12.35
C MET A 528 -22.41 10.87 -12.75
N LEU A 529 -23.68 10.70 -13.09
CA LEU A 529 -24.21 9.45 -13.63
C LEU A 529 -23.60 9.17 -15.02
N PRO A 530 -23.31 7.90 -15.36
CA PRO A 530 -22.94 7.52 -16.71
C PRO A 530 -23.94 8.04 -17.75
N LEU A 531 -23.47 8.53 -18.90
CA LEU A 531 -24.36 9.05 -19.96
C LEU A 531 -25.26 7.96 -20.58
N THR A 532 -25.01 6.68 -20.26
CA THR A 532 -25.83 5.52 -20.61
C THR A 532 -27.15 5.43 -19.82
N ILE A 533 -27.33 6.25 -18.79
CA ILE A 533 -28.55 6.33 -17.97
C ILE A 533 -28.88 7.80 -17.63
N LYS A 534 -30.17 8.15 -17.54
CA LYS A 534 -30.60 9.54 -17.31
C LYS A 534 -31.46 9.70 -16.06
N GLN A 535 -31.22 10.74 -15.27
CA GLN A 535 -32.16 11.16 -14.23
C GLN A 535 -33.45 11.70 -14.87
N GLN A 536 -34.60 11.12 -14.54
CA GLN A 536 -35.92 11.49 -15.09
C GLN A 536 -36.96 11.63 -13.98
N ASP A 537 -36.71 12.53 -13.03
CA ASP A 537 -37.58 12.75 -11.88
C ASP A 537 -39.02 13.12 -12.28
N LEU A 538 -40.00 12.55 -11.57
CA LEU A 538 -41.41 12.92 -11.73
C LEU A 538 -41.63 14.35 -11.20
N PRO A 539 -42.45 15.19 -11.88
CA PRO A 539 -42.72 16.56 -11.42
C PRO A 539 -43.25 16.62 -9.98
N GLY A 540 -44.08 15.65 -9.59
CA GLY A 540 -44.60 15.51 -8.24
C GLY A 540 -43.53 15.27 -7.17
N LEU A 541 -42.35 14.77 -7.54
CA LEU A 541 -41.25 14.44 -6.62
C LEU A 541 -40.13 15.49 -6.58
N ALA A 542 -40.24 16.57 -7.37
CA ALA A 542 -39.20 17.60 -7.44
C ALA A 542 -38.91 18.29 -6.09
N HIS A 543 -39.90 18.33 -5.18
CA HIS A 543 -39.76 18.93 -3.85
C HIS A 543 -38.94 18.08 -2.87
N THR A 544 -38.78 16.78 -3.15
CA THR A 544 -38.15 15.79 -2.25
C THR A 544 -36.77 16.23 -1.73
N ASN A 545 -35.93 16.79 -2.60
CA ASN A 545 -34.57 17.15 -2.23
C ASN A 545 -34.52 18.35 -1.26
N ALA A 546 -35.53 19.24 -1.34
CA ALA A 546 -35.68 20.36 -0.41
C ALA A 546 -36.40 19.92 0.87
N GLU A 547 -37.36 19.00 0.76
CA GLU A 547 -38.21 18.54 1.86
C GLU A 547 -37.40 18.07 3.07
N VAL A 548 -36.41 17.19 2.86
CA VAL A 548 -35.62 16.66 3.98
C VAL A 548 -34.74 17.74 4.64
N LEU A 549 -34.25 18.71 3.86
CA LEU A 549 -33.55 19.86 4.42
C LEU A 549 -34.46 20.72 5.29
N THR A 550 -35.74 20.84 4.94
CA THR A 550 -36.69 21.59 5.79
C THR A 550 -36.86 20.95 7.16
N TYR A 551 -36.76 19.62 7.27
CA TYR A 551 -36.86 18.92 8.56
C TYR A 551 -35.67 19.24 9.48
N LEU A 552 -34.47 19.31 8.91
CA LEU A 552 -33.26 19.74 9.63
C LEU A 552 -33.33 21.21 10.05
N LEU A 553 -34.07 22.02 9.30
CA LEU A 553 -34.29 23.45 9.58
C LEU A 553 -35.47 23.72 10.54
N GLN A 554 -36.21 22.70 10.97
CA GLN A 554 -37.30 22.86 11.96
C GLN A 554 -36.74 23.30 13.32
N PRO A 555 -37.47 24.10 14.12
CA PRO A 555 -36.99 24.58 15.43
C PRO A 555 -36.46 23.48 16.36
N ARG A 556 -37.04 22.27 16.30
CA ARG A 556 -36.58 21.11 17.09
C ARG A 556 -35.20 20.58 16.68
N SER A 557 -34.81 20.73 15.42
CA SER A 557 -33.55 20.21 14.85
C SER A 557 -32.50 21.30 14.62
N ARG A 558 -32.74 22.53 15.10
CA ARG A 558 -31.82 23.67 14.94
C ARG A 558 -30.51 23.54 15.72
N ARG A 559 -30.49 22.69 16.75
CA ARG A 559 -29.41 22.60 17.74
C ARG A 559 -28.11 22.11 17.12
N TYR A 560 -27.02 22.80 17.45
CA TYR A 560 -25.67 22.51 17.02
C TYR A 560 -24.73 22.56 18.23
N GLU A 561 -23.80 21.61 18.30
CA GLU A 561 -22.84 21.48 19.40
C GLU A 561 -21.43 21.23 18.85
N ILE A 562 -20.45 21.90 19.46
CA ILE A 562 -19.04 21.67 19.17
C ILE A 562 -18.56 20.57 20.10
N ALA A 563 -18.02 19.48 19.53
CA ALA A 563 -17.40 18.39 20.26
C ALA A 563 -15.96 18.75 20.69
N ALA A 564 -15.84 19.85 21.43
CA ALA A 564 -14.57 20.36 21.95
C ALA A 564 -14.60 20.55 23.48
N ASP A 565 -13.43 20.41 24.10
CA ASP A 565 -13.19 20.75 25.49
C ASP A 565 -13.14 22.28 25.70
N HIS A 566 -12.94 22.71 26.95
CA HIS A 566 -12.84 24.13 27.29
C HIS A 566 -11.59 24.83 26.72
N ARG A 567 -10.63 24.08 26.16
CA ARG A 567 -9.40 24.57 25.51
C ARG A 567 -9.52 24.56 23.99
N GLY A 568 -10.65 24.12 23.43
CA GLY A 568 -10.89 23.99 21.99
C GLY A 568 -10.29 22.73 21.37
N LYS A 569 -9.86 21.74 22.18
CA LYS A 569 -9.38 20.43 21.70
C LYS A 569 -10.53 19.46 21.51
N ARG A 570 -10.35 18.45 20.67
CA ARG A 570 -11.36 17.41 20.44
C ARG A 570 -11.69 16.67 21.76
N LEU A 571 -12.98 16.41 22.00
CA LEU A 571 -13.43 15.56 23.10
C LEU A 571 -13.01 14.11 22.88
N THR A 572 -12.64 13.41 23.95
CA THR A 572 -12.53 11.95 23.95
C THR A 572 -13.89 11.29 23.78
N GLU A 573 -13.91 10.02 23.40
CA GLU A 573 -15.16 9.26 23.19
C GLU A 573 -16.02 9.20 24.47
N VAL A 574 -15.38 9.00 25.62
CA VAL A 574 -16.04 8.99 26.93
C VAL A 574 -16.65 10.36 27.25
N GLU A 575 -15.92 11.44 27.01
CA GLU A 575 -16.43 12.80 27.23
C GLU A 575 -17.60 13.14 26.28
N LEU A 576 -17.54 12.67 25.03
CA LEU A 576 -18.62 12.82 24.05
C LEU A 576 -19.90 12.10 24.51
N LEU A 577 -19.79 10.85 24.99
CA LEU A 577 -20.92 10.11 25.57
C LEU A 577 -21.47 10.82 26.82
N GLY A 578 -20.60 11.41 27.64
CA GLY A 578 -20.98 12.27 28.77
C GLY A 578 -21.78 13.51 28.34
N ARG A 579 -21.42 14.13 27.21
CA ARG A 579 -22.20 15.24 26.62
C ARG A 579 -23.59 14.79 26.18
N PHE A 580 -23.72 13.59 25.61
CA PHE A 580 -25.02 13.04 25.20
C PHE A 580 -25.94 12.84 26.40
N ARG A 581 -25.42 12.25 27.49
CA ARG A 581 -26.16 12.10 28.75
C ARG A 581 -26.66 13.44 29.29
N ASN A 582 -25.79 14.45 29.37
CA ASN A 582 -26.16 15.77 29.90
C ASN A 582 -27.26 16.47 29.09
N LYS A 583 -27.47 16.04 27.83
CA LYS A 583 -28.52 16.55 26.94
C LYS A 583 -29.72 15.60 26.80
N GLY A 584 -29.73 14.47 27.51
CA GLY A 584 -30.78 13.46 27.43
C GLY A 584 -30.86 12.73 26.09
N ILE A 585 -29.75 12.66 25.34
CA ILE A 585 -29.69 12.01 24.02
C ILE A 585 -29.43 10.51 24.22
N ARG A 586 -30.28 9.67 23.65
CA ARG A 586 -30.20 8.20 23.72
C ARG A 586 -29.89 7.52 22.39
N VAL A 587 -30.01 8.25 21.28
CA VAL A 587 -29.69 7.73 19.94
C VAL A 587 -28.44 8.42 19.45
N PHE A 588 -27.41 7.65 19.11
CA PHE A 588 -26.16 8.14 18.58
C PHE A 588 -25.98 7.63 17.15
N ILE A 589 -25.93 8.56 16.21
CA ILE A 589 -25.79 8.36 14.77
C ILE A 589 -24.41 8.85 14.36
N ASP A 590 -23.44 7.96 14.33
CA ASP A 590 -22.04 8.29 14.07
C ASP A 590 -21.70 8.39 12.58
N ALA A 591 -22.42 9.25 11.86
CA ALA A 591 -22.18 9.49 10.43
C ALA A 591 -20.81 10.13 10.15
N GLY A 592 -20.23 10.82 11.14
CA GLY A 592 -18.92 11.44 11.06
C GLY A 592 -17.74 10.53 11.45
N ALA A 593 -18.01 9.28 11.85
CA ALA A 593 -17.01 8.34 12.37
C ALA A 593 -16.10 8.99 13.44
N GLN A 594 -16.72 9.53 14.50
CA GLN A 594 -16.03 10.23 15.59
C GLN A 594 -15.54 9.29 16.69
N ILE A 595 -16.12 8.10 16.79
CA ILE A 595 -15.56 7.02 17.59
C ILE A 595 -14.41 6.45 16.76
N LEU A 596 -13.17 6.56 17.21
CA LEU A 596 -11.95 6.10 16.53
C LEU A 596 -11.27 4.92 17.25
N GLU A 597 -11.29 4.88 18.57
CA GLU A 597 -10.55 3.94 19.42
C GLU A 597 -11.41 2.76 19.90
N MET A 598 -12.69 2.96 20.24
CA MET A 598 -13.56 1.85 20.66
C MET A 598 -14.24 1.15 19.47
N ASP A 599 -14.26 -0.18 19.44
CA ASP A 599 -15.17 -0.91 18.53
C ASP A 599 -16.63 -0.80 19.02
N ASN A 600 -17.59 -1.22 18.18
CA ASN A 600 -19.01 -1.08 18.50
C ASN A 600 -19.41 -1.75 19.83
N LEU A 601 -18.80 -2.90 20.13
CA LEU A 601 -19.05 -3.63 21.38
C LEU A 601 -18.46 -2.91 22.58
N THR A 602 -17.23 -2.40 22.46
CA THR A 602 -16.56 -1.65 23.53
C THR A 602 -17.33 -0.37 23.84
N LEU A 603 -17.79 0.36 22.82
CA LEU A 603 -18.66 1.51 23.03
C LEU A 603 -19.98 1.11 23.71
N ALA A 604 -20.61 0.03 23.26
CA ALA A 604 -21.86 -0.45 23.86
C ALA A 604 -21.70 -0.87 25.33
N LYS A 605 -20.50 -1.32 25.74
CA LYS A 605 -20.16 -1.61 27.14
C LYS A 605 -19.90 -0.33 27.94
N THR A 606 -19.18 0.64 27.38
CA THR A 606 -18.81 1.89 28.06
C THR A 606 -19.99 2.86 28.22
N TRP A 607 -20.88 2.95 27.22
CA TRP A 607 -22.00 3.90 27.26
C TRP A 607 -22.98 3.72 28.44
N PRO A 608 -23.41 2.51 28.84
CA PRO A 608 -24.28 2.32 29.99
C PRO A 608 -23.57 2.57 31.34
N GLU A 609 -22.24 2.48 31.38
CA GLU A 609 -21.44 2.91 32.56
C GLU A 609 -21.48 4.42 32.74
N ILE A 610 -21.81 5.19 31.71
CA ILE A 610 -21.99 6.64 31.78
C ILE A 610 -23.48 6.97 31.98
N HIS A 611 -24.37 6.27 31.26
CA HIS A 611 -25.80 6.51 31.22
C HIS A 611 -26.60 5.41 31.96
N HIS A 612 -26.44 5.34 33.28
CA HIS A 612 -26.97 4.28 34.15
C HIS A 612 -28.49 4.03 34.09
N GLU A 613 -29.28 5.00 33.61
CA GLU A 613 -30.74 4.89 33.52
C GLU A 613 -31.23 4.06 32.32
N ALA A 614 -30.34 3.62 31.44
CA ALA A 614 -30.73 2.86 30.26
C ALA A 614 -30.80 1.35 30.57
N PRO A 615 -31.89 0.66 30.20
CA PRO A 615 -32.07 -0.76 30.50
C PRO A 615 -31.23 -1.67 29.60
N ALA A 616 -30.88 -1.20 28.39
CA ALA A 616 -30.07 -1.92 27.42
C ALA A 616 -29.49 -0.98 26.35
N VAL A 617 -28.51 -1.49 25.60
CA VAL A 617 -27.88 -0.81 24.46
C VAL A 617 -28.05 -1.64 23.20
N VAL A 618 -28.55 -1.02 22.13
CA VAL A 618 -28.63 -1.62 20.80
C VAL A 618 -27.43 -1.18 19.97
N TYR A 619 -26.73 -2.14 19.38
CA TYR A 619 -25.58 -1.90 18.51
C TYR A 619 -25.50 -2.99 17.43
N PHE A 620 -24.62 -2.80 16.45
CA PHE A 620 -24.35 -3.80 15.41
C PHE A 620 -23.08 -4.58 15.73
N ASN A 621 -23.19 -5.92 15.71
CA ASN A 621 -22.06 -6.80 15.96
C ASN A 621 -21.17 -6.95 14.69
N LYS A 622 -20.07 -7.70 14.81
CA LYS A 622 -19.14 -7.97 13.67
C LYS A 622 -19.79 -8.68 12.47
N SER A 623 -20.96 -9.30 12.65
CA SER A 623 -21.73 -9.94 11.58
C SER A 623 -22.78 -9.00 10.95
N ASN A 624 -22.69 -7.68 11.19
CA ASN A 624 -23.65 -6.67 10.74
C ASN A 624 -25.11 -6.97 11.13
N LYS A 625 -25.31 -7.59 12.30
CA LYS A 625 -26.65 -7.88 12.84
C LYS A 625 -26.91 -7.01 14.08
N PRO A 626 -28.15 -6.51 14.25
CA PRO A 626 -28.52 -5.73 15.42
C PRO A 626 -28.64 -6.63 16.65
N PHE A 627 -27.90 -6.28 17.71
CA PHE A 627 -27.87 -6.97 18.99
C PHE A 627 -28.20 -6.00 20.14
N VAL A 628 -28.75 -6.57 21.20
CA VAL A 628 -29.05 -5.88 22.46
C VAL A 628 -28.04 -6.35 23.50
N LEU A 629 -27.33 -5.42 24.11
CA LEU A 629 -26.46 -5.63 25.26
C LEU A 629 -27.14 -5.12 26.53
N TYR A 630 -27.32 -6.02 27.50
CA TYR A 630 -27.80 -5.66 28.84
C TYR A 630 -26.63 -5.20 29.73
N PRO A 631 -26.87 -4.35 30.75
CA PRO A 631 -25.83 -3.88 31.68
C PRO A 631 -25.03 -4.99 32.38
N LYS A 632 -25.62 -6.19 32.54
CA LYS A 632 -24.93 -7.38 33.10
C LYS A 632 -24.03 -8.11 32.10
N GLY A 633 -23.85 -7.58 30.88
CA GLY A 633 -22.99 -8.15 29.84
C GLY A 633 -23.64 -9.19 28.92
N HIS A 634 -24.92 -9.55 29.16
CA HIS A 634 -25.63 -10.53 28.34
C HIS A 634 -26.03 -9.94 26.97
N GLN A 635 -25.86 -10.71 25.90
CA GLN A 635 -26.10 -10.29 24.51
C GLN A 635 -27.17 -11.17 23.87
N VAL A 636 -28.15 -10.54 23.21
CA VAL A 636 -29.20 -11.24 22.45
C VAL A 636 -29.48 -10.56 21.11
N PRO A 637 -29.86 -11.30 20.06
CA PRO A 637 -30.32 -10.69 18.81
C PRO A 637 -31.54 -9.78 19.05
N LEU A 638 -31.61 -8.63 18.36
CA LEU A 638 -32.70 -7.66 18.54
C LEU A 638 -34.09 -8.29 18.33
N LEU A 639 -34.24 -9.13 17.32
CA LEU A 639 -35.50 -9.83 16.99
C LEU A 639 -35.98 -10.78 18.10
N ALA A 640 -35.06 -11.31 18.92
CA ALA A 640 -35.36 -12.20 20.03
C ALA A 640 -35.51 -11.45 21.37
N SER A 641 -35.41 -10.11 21.35
CA SER A 641 -35.47 -9.26 22.54
C SER A 641 -36.87 -8.63 22.70
N PRO A 642 -37.24 -8.20 23.92
CA PRO A 642 -38.48 -7.44 24.12
C PRO A 642 -38.49 -6.08 23.40
N TYR A 643 -37.33 -5.60 22.95
CA TYR A 643 -37.15 -4.31 22.30
C TYR A 643 -37.32 -4.35 20.77
N ALA A 644 -37.61 -5.52 20.17
CA ALA A 644 -37.73 -5.67 18.71
C ALA A 644 -38.74 -4.69 18.07
N ASN A 645 -39.81 -4.37 18.80
CA ASN A 645 -40.91 -3.53 18.31
C ASN A 645 -40.94 -2.12 18.91
N ASP A 646 -40.18 -1.87 19.96
CA ASP A 646 -40.09 -0.57 20.64
C ASP A 646 -38.73 -0.42 21.33
N LEU A 647 -37.94 0.55 20.86
CA LEU A 647 -36.63 0.89 21.43
C LEU A 647 -36.72 1.92 22.57
N GLY A 648 -37.93 2.18 23.09
CA GLY A 648 -38.19 3.08 24.20
C GLY A 648 -37.24 2.85 25.39
N GLY A 649 -36.56 3.91 25.82
CA GLY A 649 -35.64 3.91 26.96
C GLY A 649 -34.24 3.34 26.69
N CYS A 650 -34.03 2.56 25.62
CA CYS A 650 -32.73 1.99 25.27
C CYS A 650 -31.76 3.05 24.72
N LEU A 651 -30.45 2.79 24.85
CA LEU A 651 -29.44 3.50 24.07
C LEU A 651 -29.32 2.82 22.71
N VAL A 652 -29.17 3.59 21.65
CA VAL A 652 -29.01 3.04 20.30
C VAL A 652 -27.80 3.65 19.64
N TYR A 653 -26.85 2.80 19.27
CA TYR A 653 -25.65 3.18 18.55
C TYR A 653 -25.73 2.72 17.10
N LEU A 654 -25.61 3.67 16.18
CA LEU A 654 -25.42 3.46 14.75
C LEU A 654 -24.04 3.98 14.38
N ASP A 655 -23.14 3.08 14.00
CA ASP A 655 -21.85 3.45 13.42
C ASP A 655 -22.03 3.98 11.98
N GLU A 656 -20.93 4.42 11.34
CA GLU A 656 -20.94 4.95 9.97
C GLU A 656 -21.58 3.98 8.97
N ALA A 657 -21.19 2.69 9.01
CA ALA A 657 -21.65 1.67 8.08
C ALA A 657 -23.17 1.46 8.16
N HIS A 658 -23.73 1.49 9.37
CA HIS A 658 -25.14 1.22 9.62
C HIS A 658 -26.02 2.49 9.61
N THR A 659 -25.45 3.67 9.30
CA THR A 659 -26.23 4.88 9.04
C THR A 659 -26.97 4.86 7.69
N ARG A 660 -26.62 3.95 6.78
CA ARG A 660 -27.30 3.70 5.50
C ARG A 660 -27.98 2.33 5.52
N GLY A 661 -29.12 2.18 4.84
CA GLY A 661 -29.81 0.89 4.67
C GLY A 661 -30.60 0.36 5.89
N THR A 662 -30.09 0.53 7.10
CA THR A 662 -30.66 -0.06 8.33
C THR A 662 -32.00 0.55 8.74
N ASP A 663 -32.98 -0.28 9.11
CA ASP A 663 -34.28 0.17 9.61
C ASP A 663 -34.50 -0.27 11.07
N LEU A 664 -34.46 0.70 11.99
CA LEU A 664 -34.75 0.50 13.42
C LEU A 664 -35.95 1.36 13.83
N LYS A 665 -36.91 0.78 14.54
CA LYS A 665 -38.11 1.46 15.03
C LYS A 665 -37.79 2.28 16.28
N MET A 666 -37.37 3.53 16.07
CA MET A 666 -37.09 4.49 17.15
C MET A 666 -38.39 5.09 17.71
N PRO A 667 -38.44 5.46 19.02
CA PRO A 667 -39.61 6.06 19.63
C PRO A 667 -39.91 7.46 19.06
N GLU A 668 -41.16 7.92 19.14
CA GLU A 668 -41.60 9.20 18.56
C GLU A 668 -40.88 10.42 19.17
N THR A 669 -40.43 10.30 20.42
CA THR A 669 -39.69 11.36 21.14
C THR A 669 -38.17 11.27 20.97
N ALA A 670 -37.67 10.40 20.07
CA ALA A 670 -36.25 10.19 19.89
C ALA A 670 -35.52 11.47 19.43
N ILE A 671 -34.41 11.76 20.11
CA ILE A 671 -33.44 12.78 19.71
C ILE A 671 -32.14 12.07 19.35
N GLY A 672 -31.66 12.25 18.12
CA GLY A 672 -30.40 11.69 17.65
C GLY A 672 -29.25 12.69 17.74
N ALA A 673 -28.11 12.30 18.31
CA ALA A 673 -26.84 12.97 18.08
C ALA A 673 -26.27 12.52 16.74
N LEU A 674 -26.16 13.43 15.78
CA LEU A 674 -25.56 13.16 14.47
C LEU A 674 -24.18 13.82 14.40
N THR A 675 -23.13 13.03 14.20
CA THR A 675 -21.77 13.54 14.09
C THR A 675 -21.42 13.94 12.66
N LEU A 676 -20.54 14.95 12.54
CA LEU A 676 -20.07 15.49 11.28
C LEU A 676 -18.56 15.25 11.08
N ARG A 677 -18.12 15.12 9.83
CA ARG A 677 -16.69 15.09 9.46
C ARG A 677 -16.39 15.95 8.23
N LEU A 678 -15.13 16.35 8.06
CA LEU A 678 -14.70 17.02 6.82
C LEU A 678 -14.91 16.10 5.61
N GLY A 679 -15.38 16.67 4.50
CA GLY A 679 -15.74 15.91 3.29
C GLY A 679 -17.04 15.10 3.40
N GLN A 680 -17.85 15.31 4.44
CA GLN A 680 -19.18 14.72 4.51
C GLN A 680 -20.15 15.48 3.59
N THR A 681 -20.87 14.74 2.75
CA THR A 681 -21.85 15.32 1.82
C THR A 681 -23.21 15.54 2.46
N LYS A 682 -24.03 16.34 1.78
CA LYS A 682 -25.44 16.51 2.13
C LYS A 682 -26.16 15.16 2.10
N ASP A 683 -26.01 14.39 1.02
CA ASP A 683 -26.67 13.10 0.85
C ASP A 683 -26.36 12.13 2.00
N HIS A 684 -25.07 11.93 2.33
CA HIS A 684 -24.67 11.07 3.45
C HIS A 684 -25.31 11.53 4.79
N THR A 685 -25.28 12.83 5.08
CA THR A 685 -25.85 13.39 6.31
C THR A 685 -27.37 13.23 6.36
N VAL A 686 -28.06 13.47 5.24
CA VAL A 686 -29.51 13.33 5.14
C VAL A 686 -29.92 11.87 5.30
N GLN A 687 -29.20 10.93 4.66
CA GLN A 687 -29.48 9.50 4.79
C GLN A 687 -29.33 8.99 6.23
N ALA A 688 -28.31 9.48 6.94
CA ALA A 688 -28.08 9.20 8.36
C ALA A 688 -29.16 9.83 9.24
N ALA A 689 -29.51 11.11 9.03
CA ALA A 689 -30.57 11.78 9.79
C ALA A 689 -31.93 11.08 9.63
N MET A 690 -32.22 10.58 8.43
CA MET A 690 -33.45 9.85 8.12
C MET A 690 -33.53 8.44 8.71
N ARG A 691 -32.53 8.00 9.50
CA ARG A 691 -32.71 6.85 10.41
C ARG A 691 -33.75 7.15 11.48
N LEU A 692 -33.92 8.43 11.82
CA LEU A 692 -35.09 8.93 12.54
C LEU A 692 -36.25 9.12 11.56
N ARG A 693 -37.00 8.05 11.31
CA ARG A 693 -38.07 8.01 10.30
C ARG A 693 -39.17 9.05 10.50
N GLN A 694 -39.37 9.54 11.72
CA GLN A 694 -40.35 10.58 12.07
C GLN A 694 -39.72 11.98 12.21
N LEU A 695 -38.57 12.23 11.58
CA LEU A 695 -37.89 13.55 11.60
C LEU A 695 -38.77 14.68 11.01
N ALA A 696 -39.72 14.34 10.14
CA ALA A 696 -40.70 15.27 9.58
C ALA A 696 -41.74 15.73 10.61
N THR A 697 -42.02 14.93 11.65
CA THR A 697 -43.20 15.11 12.52
C THR A 697 -42.87 15.31 14.00
N THR A 698 -42.10 14.41 14.62
CA THR A 698 -41.93 14.36 16.09
C THR A 698 -40.46 14.30 16.51
N GLN A 699 -39.67 13.46 15.84
CA GLN A 699 -38.26 13.23 16.15
C GLN A 699 -37.37 14.42 15.77
N ALA A 700 -36.21 14.53 16.42
CA ALA A 700 -35.27 15.64 16.22
C ALA A 700 -33.81 15.16 16.13
N VAL A 701 -32.95 15.99 15.54
CA VAL A 701 -31.49 15.78 15.49
C VAL A 701 -30.76 16.93 16.17
N VAL A 702 -29.65 16.61 16.84
CA VAL A 702 -28.64 17.57 17.29
C VAL A 702 -27.34 17.28 16.52
N LEU A 703 -26.80 18.30 15.87
CA LEU A 703 -25.58 18.17 15.05
C LEU A 703 -24.35 18.38 15.92
N PHE A 704 -23.41 17.43 15.88
CA PHE A 704 -22.14 17.48 16.60
C PHE A 704 -20.96 17.61 15.63
N ALA A 705 -20.17 18.67 15.77
CA ALA A 705 -19.00 18.91 14.93
C ALA A 705 -17.71 18.89 15.75
N PRO A 706 -16.67 18.17 15.33
CA PRO A 706 -15.33 18.33 15.90
C PRO A 706 -14.73 19.70 15.52
N PRO A 707 -13.65 20.15 16.19
CA PRO A 707 -13.04 21.46 15.96
C PRO A 707 -12.73 21.79 14.50
N GLU A 708 -12.24 20.82 13.72
CA GLU A 708 -11.90 21.02 12.31
C GLU A 708 -13.13 21.29 11.42
N VAL A 709 -14.25 20.64 11.70
CA VAL A 709 -15.50 20.83 10.98
C VAL A 709 -16.11 22.18 11.36
N HIS A 710 -16.07 22.50 12.65
CA HIS A 710 -16.53 23.80 13.14
C HIS A 710 -15.78 24.95 12.46
N GLN A 711 -14.46 24.88 12.36
CA GLN A 711 -13.66 25.88 11.67
C GLN A 711 -14.02 25.96 10.17
N SER A 712 -14.19 24.81 9.50
CA SER A 712 -14.61 24.77 8.09
C SER A 712 -15.98 25.40 7.85
N ILE A 713 -16.95 25.17 8.74
CA ILE A 713 -18.28 25.80 8.68
C ILE A 713 -18.14 27.33 8.80
N ILE A 714 -17.36 27.80 9.78
CA ILE A 714 -17.10 29.24 9.98
C ILE A 714 -16.51 29.87 8.72
N ASP A 715 -15.50 29.23 8.13
CA ASP A 715 -14.78 29.73 6.96
C ASP A 715 -15.70 29.84 5.73
N VAL A 716 -16.50 28.80 5.46
CA VAL A 716 -17.47 28.78 4.34
C VAL A 716 -18.56 29.83 4.56
N ARG A 717 -19.07 29.96 5.79
CA ARG A 717 -20.11 30.93 6.15
C ARG A 717 -19.57 32.35 6.31
N LYS A 718 -18.25 32.54 6.31
CA LYS A 718 -17.56 33.81 6.58
C LYS A 718 -18.01 34.44 7.91
N LYS A 719 -18.26 33.59 8.91
CA LYS A 719 -18.67 33.99 10.25
C LYS A 719 -17.43 34.30 11.12
N LYS A 720 -17.64 35.01 12.22
CA LYS A 720 -16.62 35.17 13.28
C LYS A 720 -16.75 34.03 14.28
N SER A 721 -15.68 33.74 15.02
CA SER A 721 -15.63 32.61 15.98
C SER A 721 -16.67 32.66 17.11
N PHE A 722 -17.29 33.81 17.37
CA PHE A 722 -18.32 33.98 18.41
C PHE A 722 -19.74 34.05 17.84
N ASP A 723 -19.90 33.98 16.52
CA ASP A 723 -21.22 34.03 15.90
C ASP A 723 -21.96 32.72 16.20
N HIS A 724 -23.26 32.82 16.45
CA HIS A 724 -24.09 31.64 16.66
C HIS A 724 -24.12 30.77 15.40
N ILE A 725 -23.89 29.46 15.57
CA ILE A 725 -23.99 28.44 14.53
C ILE A 725 -25.18 27.55 14.85
N ASP A 726 -25.97 27.26 13.83
CA ASP A 726 -27.11 26.35 13.91
C ASP A 726 -27.13 25.39 12.71
N SER A 727 -28.18 24.57 12.62
CA SER A 727 -28.38 23.65 11.49
C SER A 727 -28.32 24.30 10.10
N PHE A 728 -28.67 25.59 9.94
CA PHE A 728 -28.67 26.25 8.64
C PHE A 728 -27.25 26.46 8.12
N ASP A 729 -26.34 26.88 8.99
CA ASP A 729 -24.94 27.01 8.64
C ASP A 729 -24.32 25.67 8.24
N VAL A 730 -24.67 24.60 8.96
CA VAL A 730 -24.25 23.24 8.63
C VAL A 730 -24.76 22.83 7.25
N ILE A 731 -26.04 23.07 6.95
CA ILE A 731 -26.61 22.72 5.64
C ILE A 731 -25.93 23.48 4.50
N CYS A 732 -25.69 24.78 4.66
CA CYS A 732 -24.94 25.56 3.67
C CYS A 732 -23.53 24.98 3.47
N TRP A 733 -22.87 24.58 4.55
CA TRP A 733 -21.56 23.94 4.48
C TRP A 733 -21.63 22.57 3.78
N LEU A 734 -22.60 21.71 4.09
CA LEU A 734 -22.79 20.40 3.45
C LEU A 734 -23.03 20.51 1.94
N LEU A 735 -23.78 21.53 1.50
CA LEU A 735 -23.99 21.81 0.08
C LEU A 735 -22.67 22.17 -0.62
N GLU A 736 -21.86 23.03 0.01
CA GLU A 736 -20.54 23.40 -0.51
C GLU A 736 -19.57 22.20 -0.55
N GLN A 737 -19.59 21.35 0.48
CA GLN A 737 -18.83 20.10 0.52
C GLN A 737 -19.24 19.17 -0.63
N THR A 738 -20.55 19.05 -0.89
CA THR A 738 -21.07 18.22 -1.99
C THR A 738 -20.60 18.74 -3.35
N CYS A 739 -20.64 20.06 -3.58
CA CYS A 739 -20.09 20.67 -4.80
C CYS A 739 -18.58 20.41 -4.94
N SER A 740 -17.82 20.63 -3.86
CA SER A 740 -16.38 20.42 -3.84
C SER A 740 -16.00 18.97 -4.16
N GLU A 741 -16.75 18.01 -3.63
CA GLU A 741 -16.52 16.58 -3.89
C GLU A 741 -16.84 16.20 -5.33
N ILE A 742 -17.95 16.72 -5.89
CA ILE A 742 -18.30 16.51 -7.30
C ILE A 742 -17.19 17.08 -8.21
N GLU A 743 -16.69 18.28 -7.93
CA GLU A 743 -15.59 18.90 -8.68
C GLU A 743 -14.30 18.07 -8.62
N GLN A 744 -13.98 17.50 -7.46
CA GLN A 744 -12.82 16.61 -7.29
C GLN A 744 -12.95 15.32 -8.11
N LEU A 745 -14.16 14.74 -8.23
CA LEU A 745 -14.37 13.48 -8.94
C LEU A 745 -14.55 13.63 -10.46
N GLN A 746 -14.79 14.84 -10.97
CA GLN A 746 -15.04 15.09 -12.40
C GLN A 746 -13.93 14.60 -13.35
N PRO A 747 -12.64 14.83 -13.08
CA PRO A 747 -11.58 14.32 -13.95
C PRO A 747 -11.60 12.80 -14.11
N LEU A 748 -11.88 12.06 -13.03
CA LEU A 748 -11.99 10.60 -13.06
C LEU A 748 -13.23 10.16 -13.85
N TYR A 749 -14.37 10.82 -13.65
CA TYR A 749 -15.59 10.59 -14.42
C TYR A 749 -15.36 10.75 -15.93
N PHE A 750 -14.62 11.79 -16.34
CA PHE A 750 -14.27 11.98 -17.75
C PHE A 750 -13.37 10.87 -18.31
N LEU A 751 -12.39 10.40 -17.53
CA LEU A 751 -11.51 9.31 -17.93
C LEU A 751 -12.29 8.01 -18.14
N GLN A 752 -13.16 7.65 -17.19
CA GLN A 752 -14.01 6.45 -17.29
C GLN A 752 -14.98 6.53 -18.48
N GLY A 753 -15.61 7.70 -18.69
CA GLY A 753 -16.53 7.90 -19.81
C GLY A 753 -15.86 7.81 -21.19
N ILE A 754 -14.65 8.37 -21.33
CA ILE A 754 -13.87 8.28 -22.57
C ILE A 754 -13.37 6.85 -22.80
N ASP A 755 -12.91 6.16 -21.76
CA ASP A 755 -12.52 4.75 -21.83
C ASP A 755 -13.70 3.87 -22.30
N TYR A 756 -14.87 4.02 -21.70
CA TYR A 756 -16.08 3.33 -22.12
C TYR A 756 -16.40 3.58 -23.60
N CYS A 757 -16.38 4.85 -24.04
CA CYS A 757 -16.64 5.21 -25.43
C CYS A 757 -15.62 4.58 -26.40
N ARG A 758 -14.34 4.56 -26.03
CA ARG A 758 -13.28 3.91 -26.80
C ARG A 758 -13.51 2.41 -26.92
N ARG A 759 -13.78 1.72 -25.81
CA ARG A 759 -14.03 0.26 -25.80
C ARG A 759 -15.29 -0.11 -26.59
N ALA A 760 -16.36 0.67 -26.44
CA ALA A 760 -17.61 0.48 -27.16
C ALA A 760 -17.43 0.69 -28.67
N GLN A 761 -16.69 1.72 -29.08
CA GLN A 761 -16.36 1.97 -30.48
C GLN A 761 -15.50 0.84 -31.05
N ALA A 762 -14.45 0.41 -30.34
CA ALA A 762 -13.60 -0.68 -30.79
C ALA A 762 -14.35 -1.99 -31.00
N ALA A 763 -15.38 -2.27 -30.18
CA ALA A 763 -16.25 -3.44 -30.37
C ALA A 763 -17.12 -3.34 -31.64
N LEU A 764 -17.51 -2.13 -32.05
CA LEU A 764 -18.29 -1.90 -33.27
C LEU A 764 -17.42 -1.92 -34.53
N ASP A 765 -16.19 -1.41 -34.43
CA ASP A 765 -15.22 -1.41 -35.54
C ASP A 765 -14.72 -2.83 -35.87
N ASN A 766 -14.79 -3.74 -34.88
CA ASN A 766 -14.29 -5.11 -34.98
C ASN A 766 -15.39 -6.15 -34.70
N PRO A 767 -16.53 -6.15 -35.42
CA PRO A 767 -17.71 -6.97 -35.06
C PRO A 767 -17.45 -8.48 -35.06
N TYR A 768 -16.39 -8.94 -35.73
CA TYR A 768 -16.02 -10.35 -35.81
C TYR A 768 -14.82 -10.72 -34.94
N PHE A 769 -14.46 -9.93 -33.92
CA PHE A 769 -13.31 -10.18 -33.01
C PHE A 769 -13.29 -11.59 -32.37
N LEU A 770 -14.44 -12.27 -32.28
CA LEU A 770 -14.49 -13.67 -31.79
C LEU A 770 -13.94 -14.67 -32.80
N VAL A 771 -14.07 -14.41 -34.10
CA VAL A 771 -13.74 -15.35 -35.18
C VAL A 771 -12.45 -14.93 -35.89
N ASP A 772 -12.34 -13.66 -36.25
CA ASP A 772 -11.23 -13.07 -37.00
C ASP A 772 -10.07 -12.67 -36.05
N PRO A 773 -8.87 -13.27 -36.19
CA PRO A 773 -7.70 -12.94 -35.38
C PRO A 773 -7.20 -11.49 -35.49
N ASP A 774 -7.30 -10.86 -36.67
CA ASP A 774 -6.77 -9.51 -36.88
C ASP A 774 -7.67 -8.48 -36.19
N GLN A 775 -8.98 -8.63 -36.36
CA GLN A 775 -9.98 -7.85 -35.62
C GLN A 775 -9.89 -8.09 -34.10
N ARG A 776 -9.55 -9.32 -33.69
CA ARG A 776 -9.33 -9.64 -32.27
C ARG A 776 -8.17 -8.86 -31.70
N GLU A 777 -7.02 -8.83 -32.37
CA GLU A 777 -5.85 -8.11 -31.87
C GLU A 777 -6.10 -6.59 -31.84
N ALA A 778 -6.78 -6.05 -32.85
CA ALA A 778 -7.20 -4.64 -32.87
C ALA A 778 -8.14 -4.29 -31.70
N TYR A 779 -9.10 -5.17 -31.39
CA TYR A 779 -9.99 -5.01 -30.25
C TYR A 779 -9.25 -5.13 -28.91
N LEU A 780 -8.39 -6.14 -28.76
CA LEU A 780 -7.57 -6.36 -27.57
C LEU A 780 -6.61 -5.20 -27.30
N THR A 781 -6.03 -4.60 -28.33
CA THR A 781 -5.18 -3.40 -28.21
C THR A 781 -5.94 -2.21 -27.62
N SER A 782 -7.25 -2.12 -27.88
CA SER A 782 -8.10 -1.07 -27.31
C SER A 782 -8.58 -1.38 -25.88
N LEU A 783 -8.66 -2.66 -25.51
CA LEU A 783 -9.07 -3.13 -24.19
C LEU A 783 -7.91 -3.14 -23.17
N ARG A 784 -6.73 -3.59 -23.58
CA ARG A 784 -5.54 -3.73 -22.74
C ARG A 784 -4.94 -2.35 -22.47
N GLU A 785 -5.00 -1.90 -21.23
CA GLU A 785 -4.30 -0.68 -20.82
C GLU A 785 -2.95 -1.02 -20.20
N PHE A 786 -1.92 -0.24 -20.55
CA PHE A 786 -0.65 -0.29 -19.84
C PHE A 786 -0.82 0.28 -18.42
N GLU A 787 -0.67 -0.59 -17.43
CA GLU A 787 -0.74 -0.23 -16.02
C GLU A 787 0.60 0.30 -15.51
N GLN A 788 1.71 -0.31 -15.94
CA GLN A 788 3.04 0.16 -15.60
C GLN A 788 3.31 1.53 -16.25
N ARG A 789 3.55 2.55 -15.41
CA ARG A 789 3.94 3.90 -15.84
C ARG A 789 5.23 4.30 -15.14
N THR A 790 6.14 4.92 -15.90
CA THR A 790 7.36 5.48 -15.32
C THR A 790 7.08 6.76 -14.55
N LEU A 791 7.94 7.10 -13.59
CA LEU A 791 7.83 8.36 -12.84
C LEU A 791 7.86 9.59 -13.76
N GLU A 792 8.63 9.52 -14.85
CA GLU A 792 8.67 10.56 -15.88
C GLU A 792 7.35 10.66 -16.67
N GLN A 793 6.68 9.55 -16.97
CA GLN A 793 5.34 9.58 -17.61
C GLN A 793 4.26 10.13 -16.66
N MET A 794 4.38 9.87 -15.35
CA MET A 794 3.38 10.30 -14.36
C MET A 794 3.52 11.77 -13.95
N TYR A 795 4.76 12.25 -13.78
CA TYR A 795 5.05 13.57 -13.19
C TYR A 795 5.92 14.46 -14.07
N GLY A 796 6.45 13.93 -15.16
CA GLY A 796 7.08 14.73 -16.19
C GLY A 796 6.09 15.67 -16.85
N ILE A 797 6.62 16.74 -17.45
CA ILE A 797 5.80 17.69 -18.18
C ILE A 797 5.67 17.16 -19.59
N ALA A 798 4.45 16.74 -19.93
CA ALA A 798 4.14 16.31 -21.28
C ALA A 798 4.50 17.43 -22.26
N SER A 799 5.58 17.23 -23.04
CA SER A 799 5.63 17.81 -24.39
C SER A 799 4.33 17.37 -25.03
N LYS A 800 3.55 18.31 -25.59
CA LYS A 800 2.33 17.98 -26.32
C LYS A 800 2.71 17.09 -27.50
N VAL A 801 2.85 15.78 -27.28
CA VAL A 801 2.80 14.79 -28.33
C VAL A 801 1.34 14.81 -28.73
N LYS A 802 1.04 15.66 -29.72
CA LYS A 802 -0.17 15.52 -30.52
C LYS A 802 -0.06 14.14 -31.16
N HIS A 803 -0.54 13.10 -30.49
CA HIS A 803 -1.10 11.97 -31.22
C HIS A 803 -2.39 12.50 -31.84
N SER A 804 -2.24 13.28 -32.92
CA SER A 804 -3.30 13.53 -33.88
C SER A 804 -3.42 12.29 -34.75
N VAL A 805 -3.88 11.18 -34.15
CA VAL A 805 -4.70 10.27 -34.92
C VAL A 805 -6.06 10.94 -34.86
N ASN A 806 -6.49 11.56 -35.95
CA ASN A 806 -7.90 11.95 -36.07
C ASN A 806 -8.69 10.65 -35.87
N PRO A 807 -9.45 10.48 -34.78
CA PRO A 807 -10.27 9.27 -34.67
C PRO A 807 -11.23 9.30 -35.85
N GLU A 808 -11.41 8.14 -36.48
CA GLU A 808 -12.55 7.93 -37.35
C GLU A 808 -13.83 8.41 -36.63
N PRO A 809 -14.81 8.96 -37.35
CA PRO A 809 -15.99 9.50 -36.72
C PRO A 809 -16.69 8.41 -35.91
N PHE A 810 -16.73 8.59 -34.58
CA PHE A 810 -17.46 7.71 -33.67
C PHE A 810 -18.87 7.45 -34.21
N PHE A 811 -19.41 6.25 -33.97
CA PHE A 811 -20.81 5.95 -34.24
C PHE A 811 -21.71 7.03 -33.60
N PRO A 812 -22.83 7.44 -34.24
CA PRO A 812 -23.59 8.62 -33.84
C PRO A 812 -23.95 8.70 -32.35
N ASN A 813 -24.32 7.57 -31.74
CA ASN A 813 -24.64 7.49 -30.31
C ASN A 813 -23.40 7.73 -29.43
N ILE A 814 -22.26 7.13 -29.77
CA ILE A 814 -20.99 7.31 -29.04
C ILE A 814 -20.44 8.72 -29.27
N ALA A 815 -20.54 9.25 -30.49
CA ALA A 815 -20.17 10.62 -30.82
C ALA A 815 -20.92 11.64 -29.95
N SER A 816 -22.21 11.38 -29.67
CA SER A 816 -23.02 12.22 -28.79
C SER A 816 -22.48 12.23 -27.35
N PHE A 817 -22.07 11.06 -26.82
CA PHE A 817 -21.45 10.96 -25.50
C PHE A 817 -20.10 11.67 -25.45
N THR A 818 -19.23 11.43 -26.42
CA THR A 818 -17.92 12.10 -26.51
C THR A 818 -18.06 13.62 -26.63
N LYS A 819 -19.05 14.10 -27.39
CA LYS A 819 -19.35 15.54 -27.51
C LYS A 819 -19.81 16.13 -26.18
N GLU A 820 -20.69 15.43 -25.47
CA GLU A 820 -21.20 15.85 -24.16
C GLU A 820 -20.08 15.86 -23.10
N LEU A 821 -19.27 14.80 -23.03
CA LEU A 821 -18.11 14.71 -22.14
C LEU A 821 -17.12 15.85 -22.41
N ASN A 822 -16.82 16.14 -23.67
CA ASN A 822 -15.95 17.27 -24.03
C ASN A 822 -16.57 18.64 -23.70
N ARG A 823 -17.90 18.79 -23.81
CA ARG A 823 -18.61 20.01 -23.40
C ARG A 823 -18.47 20.23 -21.90
N GLN A 824 -18.76 19.19 -21.10
CA GLN A 824 -18.65 19.24 -19.64
C GLN A 824 -17.20 19.47 -19.18
N ARG A 825 -16.23 18.80 -19.81
CA ARG A 825 -14.80 19.00 -19.55
C ARG A 825 -14.32 20.43 -19.86
N LYS A 826 -14.85 21.07 -20.90
CA LYS A 826 -14.52 22.48 -21.23
C LYS A 826 -15.14 23.47 -20.26
N SER A 827 -16.31 23.15 -19.69
CA SER A 827 -16.93 23.98 -18.66
C SER A 827 -16.29 23.82 -17.27
N PHE A 828 -15.41 22.84 -17.10
CA PHE A 828 -14.66 22.64 -15.85
C PHE A 828 -13.70 23.81 -15.61
N GLN A 829 -13.87 24.48 -14.48
CA GLN A 829 -12.91 25.46 -13.97
C GLN A 829 -12.13 24.82 -12.82
N ASP A 830 -10.82 24.68 -12.99
CA ASP A 830 -9.95 24.27 -11.91
C ASP A 830 -9.83 25.40 -10.89
N THR A 831 -10.51 25.27 -9.76
CA THR A 831 -10.52 26.24 -8.65
C THR A 831 -9.23 26.22 -7.83
N GLY A 832 -8.21 25.42 -8.21
CA GLY A 832 -6.93 25.33 -7.51
C GLY A 832 -6.99 24.53 -6.20
N ASN A 833 -8.11 23.85 -5.96
CA ASN A 833 -8.31 22.85 -4.91
C ASN A 833 -8.33 21.41 -5.46
N ALA A 834 -8.47 21.24 -6.79
CA ALA A 834 -8.46 19.94 -7.40
C ALA A 834 -7.03 19.40 -7.46
N VAL A 835 -6.83 18.23 -6.84
CA VAL A 835 -5.62 17.43 -7.03
C VAL A 835 -5.52 17.12 -8.53
N HIS A 836 -4.33 17.30 -9.14
CA HIS A 836 -4.14 17.10 -10.58
C HIS A 836 -4.76 15.77 -11.06
N GLY A 837 -5.35 15.73 -12.26
CA GLY A 837 -6.09 14.56 -12.77
C GLY A 837 -5.38 13.21 -12.74
N SER A 838 -4.04 13.18 -12.63
CA SER A 838 -3.26 11.95 -12.42
C SER A 838 -3.24 11.46 -10.97
N ALA A 839 -3.33 12.35 -9.99
CA ALA A 839 -3.43 12.04 -8.58
C ALA A 839 -4.87 11.69 -8.14
N LEU A 840 -5.87 12.00 -8.98
CA LEU A 840 -7.25 11.52 -8.85
C LEU A 840 -7.43 10.03 -9.27
N GLN A 841 -6.32 9.32 -9.51
CA GLN A 841 -6.27 7.86 -9.46
C GLN A 841 -6.32 7.33 -8.00
N GLU A 842 -6.87 8.10 -7.05
CA GLU A 842 -7.34 7.65 -5.72
C GLU A 842 -8.50 6.61 -5.81
N VAL A 843 -8.63 5.90 -6.93
CA VAL A 843 -9.72 4.97 -7.14
C VAL A 843 -9.53 3.81 -6.17
N GLU A 844 -10.56 3.54 -5.38
CA GLU A 844 -10.73 2.25 -4.74
C GLU A 844 -10.91 1.25 -5.89
N GLN A 845 -9.80 0.60 -6.26
CA GLN A 845 -9.82 -0.39 -7.31
C GLN A 845 -10.07 -1.72 -6.64
N GLU A 846 -11.24 -2.29 -6.89
CA GLU A 846 -11.47 -3.69 -6.59
C GLU A 846 -10.58 -4.49 -7.54
N ARG A 847 -9.50 -5.05 -6.99
CA ARG A 847 -8.52 -5.82 -7.76
C ARG A 847 -8.74 -7.28 -7.48
N GLU A 848 -9.35 -7.95 -8.44
CA GLU A 848 -9.40 -9.40 -8.43
C GLU A 848 -8.13 -9.90 -9.11
N VAL A 849 -7.17 -10.40 -8.33
CA VAL A 849 -5.96 -11.05 -8.85
C VAL A 849 -6.24 -12.54 -9.02
N ALA A 850 -5.97 -13.11 -10.19
CA ALA A 850 -5.96 -14.56 -10.33
C ALA A 850 -4.76 -15.10 -9.54
N PHE A 851 -4.90 -16.23 -8.86
CA PHE A 851 -3.75 -16.92 -8.28
C PHE A 851 -2.80 -17.31 -9.42
N GLU A 852 -1.86 -16.43 -9.73
CA GLU A 852 -0.69 -16.80 -10.50
C GLU A 852 0.22 -17.51 -9.51
N VAL A 853 0.58 -18.74 -9.85
CA VAL A 853 1.69 -19.43 -9.20
C VAL A 853 2.86 -18.47 -9.33
N GLU A 854 3.25 -17.87 -8.21
CA GLU A 854 4.45 -17.07 -8.13
C GLU A 854 5.52 -17.97 -8.73
N SER A 855 6.04 -17.60 -9.90
CA SER A 855 7.12 -18.35 -10.52
C SER A 855 8.31 -18.10 -9.61
N VAL A 856 8.40 -18.91 -8.56
CA VAL A 856 9.57 -19.05 -7.73
C VAL A 856 10.65 -19.34 -8.75
N ARG A 857 11.46 -18.31 -9.01
CA ARG A 857 12.64 -18.44 -9.82
C ARG A 857 13.35 -19.64 -9.24
N GLU A 858 13.38 -20.77 -9.96
CA GLU A 858 14.08 -21.95 -9.47
C GLU A 858 15.44 -21.44 -9.04
N MET A 859 15.70 -21.48 -7.73
CA MET A 859 17.02 -21.19 -7.22
C MET A 859 17.88 -22.18 -7.96
N GLN A 860 18.68 -21.65 -8.90
CA GLN A 860 19.57 -22.46 -9.71
C GLN A 860 20.28 -23.38 -8.73
N LYS A 861 19.99 -24.68 -8.80
CA LYS A 861 20.54 -25.65 -7.84
C LYS A 861 22.03 -25.35 -7.76
N PRO A 862 22.58 -25.11 -6.55
CA PRO A 862 23.96 -24.67 -6.41
C PRO A 862 24.84 -25.53 -7.29
N ILE A 863 25.52 -24.91 -8.25
CA ILE A 863 26.36 -25.68 -9.17
C ILE A 863 27.48 -26.23 -8.32
N HIS A 864 27.50 -27.55 -8.13
CA HIS A 864 28.54 -28.23 -7.39
C HIS A 864 29.80 -28.25 -8.26
N TYR A 865 30.74 -27.35 -7.95
CA TYR A 865 32.06 -27.36 -8.58
C TYR A 865 32.95 -28.38 -7.88
N LEU A 866 33.75 -29.11 -8.66
CA LEU A 866 34.77 -29.99 -8.11
C LEU A 866 35.88 -29.15 -7.45
N PRO A 867 36.18 -29.35 -6.16
CA PRO A 867 37.28 -28.64 -5.51
C PRO A 867 38.63 -29.09 -6.08
N TYR A 868 39.64 -28.21 -6.00
CA TYR A 868 41.02 -28.64 -6.19
C TYR A 868 41.50 -29.46 -4.99
N SER A 869 42.16 -30.58 -5.24
CA SER A 869 42.86 -31.35 -4.20
C SER A 869 44.23 -30.72 -3.94
N PHE A 870 44.59 -30.52 -2.67
CA PHE A 870 45.91 -30.02 -2.30
C PHE A 870 47.00 -31.04 -2.70
N PRO A 871 47.92 -30.70 -3.63
CA PRO A 871 48.92 -31.64 -4.14
C PRO A 871 50.13 -31.82 -3.20
N GLY A 872 50.16 -31.12 -2.06
CA GLY A 872 51.29 -31.05 -1.14
C GLY A 872 52.09 -29.75 -1.29
N LEU A 873 52.94 -29.48 -0.28
CA LEU A 873 53.70 -28.24 -0.19
C LEU A 873 54.83 -28.17 -1.22
N SER A 874 54.90 -27.09 -1.99
CA SER A 874 55.96 -26.88 -2.98
C SER A 874 57.36 -26.78 -2.35
N ARG A 875 58.37 -27.36 -3.02
CA ARG A 875 59.77 -27.31 -2.58
C ARG A 875 60.30 -25.88 -2.49
N ASP A 876 59.84 -24.98 -3.37
CA ASP A 876 60.27 -23.57 -3.36
C ASP A 876 59.68 -22.78 -2.20
N ILE A 877 58.45 -23.10 -1.77
CA ILE A 877 57.85 -22.50 -0.57
C ILE A 877 58.58 -23.00 0.69
N ILE A 878 58.98 -24.27 0.74
CA ILE A 878 59.84 -24.81 1.82
C ILE A 878 61.21 -24.12 1.81
N SER A 879 61.80 -23.91 0.63
CA SER A 879 63.07 -23.19 0.47
C SER A 879 62.96 -21.76 0.99
N PHE A 880 61.89 -21.04 0.62
CA PHE A 880 61.60 -19.70 1.12
C PHE A 880 61.42 -19.69 2.64
N ALA A 881 60.65 -20.62 3.21
CA ALA A 881 60.45 -20.72 4.65
C ALA A 881 61.78 -20.92 5.41
N ARG A 882 62.74 -21.67 4.83
CA ARG A 882 64.05 -21.94 5.45
C ARG A 882 65.07 -20.83 5.25
N THR A 883 65.07 -20.17 4.09
CA THR A 883 66.15 -19.26 3.67
C THR A 883 65.75 -17.79 3.66
N GLY A 884 64.45 -17.48 3.70
CA GLY A 884 63.90 -16.13 3.59
C GLY A 884 63.98 -15.51 2.18
N HIS A 885 64.47 -16.26 1.18
CA HIS A 885 64.68 -15.78 -0.19
C HIS A 885 63.89 -16.63 -1.20
N PHE A 886 63.39 -15.96 -2.24
CA PHE A 886 62.70 -16.63 -3.35
C PHE A 886 63.67 -17.31 -4.30
N THR A 887 63.28 -18.48 -4.79
CA THR A 887 63.88 -19.10 -5.97
C THR A 887 63.48 -18.29 -7.21
N ALA A 888 64.45 -17.94 -8.06
CA ALA A 888 64.17 -17.29 -9.34
C ALA A 888 63.32 -18.20 -10.24
N ASP A 889 62.39 -17.60 -10.99
CA ASP A 889 61.51 -18.27 -11.96
C ASP A 889 60.66 -19.44 -11.40
N SER A 890 60.37 -19.44 -10.09
CA SER A 890 59.49 -20.44 -9.48
C SER A 890 58.03 -20.26 -9.92
N SER A 891 57.37 -21.36 -10.28
CA SER A 891 55.93 -21.39 -10.53
C SER A 891 55.09 -21.60 -9.26
N ALA A 892 55.69 -21.56 -8.07
CA ALA A 892 55.03 -21.87 -6.80
C ALA A 892 54.32 -20.67 -6.15
N TYR A 893 54.64 -19.45 -6.57
CA TYR A 893 54.07 -18.21 -6.09
C TYR A 893 54.04 -17.17 -7.21
N GLU A 894 53.11 -16.24 -7.12
CA GLU A 894 52.97 -15.12 -8.05
C GLU A 894 52.68 -13.83 -7.27
N GLU A 895 53.00 -12.67 -7.85
CA GLU A 895 52.73 -11.37 -7.22
C GLU A 895 51.21 -11.18 -7.07
N ALA A 896 50.79 -10.65 -5.92
CA ALA A 896 49.41 -10.72 -5.49
C ALA A 896 48.43 -9.91 -6.36
N PHE A 897 48.81 -8.73 -6.85
CA PHE A 897 47.99 -7.94 -7.79
C PHE A 897 47.98 -8.53 -9.20
N THR A 898 49.04 -9.24 -9.58
CA THR A 898 49.10 -10.04 -10.81
C THR A 898 48.14 -11.22 -10.73
N ALA A 899 48.06 -11.90 -9.58
CA ALA A 899 47.08 -12.94 -9.32
C ALA A 899 45.64 -12.42 -9.42
N LEU A 900 45.39 -11.20 -8.94
CA LEU A 900 44.06 -10.56 -9.05
C LEU A 900 43.60 -10.38 -10.50
N ARG A 901 44.51 -10.24 -11.49
CA ARG A 901 44.13 -10.15 -12.92
C ARG A 901 43.37 -11.39 -13.43
N LYS A 902 43.43 -12.51 -12.72
CA LYS A 902 42.62 -13.70 -13.05
C LYS A 902 41.12 -13.46 -12.79
N THR A 903 40.77 -12.50 -11.93
CA THR A 903 39.38 -12.06 -11.69
C THR A 903 38.83 -11.29 -12.89
N SER A 904 37.51 -11.32 -13.08
CA SER A 904 36.89 -10.54 -14.16
C SER A 904 36.95 -9.04 -13.89
N LEU A 905 36.86 -8.64 -12.62
CA LEU A 905 36.92 -7.25 -12.17
C LEU A 905 38.27 -6.60 -12.46
N SER A 906 39.37 -7.25 -12.08
CA SER A 906 40.71 -6.68 -12.30
C SER A 906 41.06 -6.57 -13.78
N ARG A 907 40.46 -7.39 -14.66
CA ARG A 907 40.54 -7.23 -16.12
C ARG A 907 39.75 -6.02 -16.61
N LYS A 908 38.55 -5.79 -16.09
CA LYS A 908 37.72 -4.60 -16.41
C LYS A 908 38.45 -3.28 -16.10
N TYR A 909 39.19 -3.24 -14.99
CA TYR A 909 39.90 -2.03 -14.54
C TYR A 909 41.40 -1.99 -14.87
N ASN A 910 41.89 -2.92 -15.69
CA ASN A 910 43.31 -3.02 -16.08
C ASN A 910 44.27 -2.89 -14.88
N VAL A 911 44.05 -3.66 -13.82
CA VAL A 911 44.91 -3.64 -12.62
C VAL A 911 46.34 -3.98 -13.01
N SER A 912 47.26 -3.04 -12.78
CA SER A 912 48.66 -3.16 -13.11
C SER A 912 49.49 -3.52 -11.87
N SER A 913 50.70 -4.02 -12.10
CA SER A 913 51.73 -4.15 -11.05
C SER A 913 52.56 -2.86 -10.96
N GLU A 914 52.17 -1.80 -11.67
CA GLU A 914 52.79 -0.48 -11.59
C GLU A 914 52.13 0.25 -10.42
N GLY A 915 52.93 0.73 -9.45
CA GLY A 915 52.39 1.44 -8.27
C GLY A 915 52.19 0.59 -7.01
N VAL A 916 52.46 -0.72 -7.06
CA VAL A 916 52.46 -1.61 -5.88
C VAL A 916 53.89 -1.83 -5.37
N SER A 917 54.05 -2.32 -4.14
CA SER A 917 55.34 -2.56 -3.48
C SER A 917 56.22 -3.58 -4.22
N GLY A 918 55.60 -4.49 -4.98
CA GLY A 918 56.25 -5.65 -5.59
C GLY A 918 56.73 -6.69 -4.58
N LYS A 919 56.30 -6.61 -3.31
CA LYS A 919 56.76 -7.47 -2.20
C LYS A 919 55.67 -8.38 -1.62
N LEU A 920 54.42 -8.25 -2.07
CA LEU A 920 53.30 -9.10 -1.68
C LEU A 920 53.02 -10.17 -2.73
N TYR A 921 53.06 -11.42 -2.31
CA TYR A 921 52.87 -12.60 -3.16
C TYR A 921 51.75 -13.48 -2.63
N VAL A 922 51.20 -14.32 -3.50
CA VAL A 922 50.25 -15.38 -3.16
C VAL A 922 50.83 -16.72 -3.60
N SER A 923 50.60 -17.79 -2.83
CA SER A 923 50.90 -19.13 -3.30
C SER A 923 50.01 -19.50 -4.49
N THR A 924 50.51 -20.34 -5.38
CA THR A 924 49.72 -20.81 -6.53
C THR A 924 48.45 -21.53 -6.08
N GLU A 925 48.51 -22.26 -4.96
CA GLU A 925 47.35 -22.97 -4.40
C GLU A 925 46.30 -22.03 -3.80
N PHE A 926 46.67 -20.83 -3.36
CA PHE A 926 45.71 -19.81 -2.93
C PHE A 926 44.72 -19.42 -4.05
N THR A 927 45.16 -19.49 -5.31
CA THR A 927 44.34 -19.21 -6.49
C THR A 927 43.52 -20.41 -6.99
N LYS A 928 43.58 -21.55 -6.30
CA LYS A 928 42.89 -22.80 -6.69
C LYS A 928 41.88 -23.22 -5.63
N THR A 929 40.66 -22.68 -5.73
CA THR A 929 39.53 -23.11 -4.86
C THR A 929 38.72 -24.20 -5.54
N VAL A 930 38.21 -23.93 -6.74
CA VAL A 930 37.32 -24.83 -7.49
C VAL A 930 37.72 -24.89 -8.96
N LYS A 931 37.47 -26.04 -9.61
CA LYS A 931 37.68 -26.23 -11.05
C LYS A 931 36.51 -25.60 -11.81
N ILE A 932 36.75 -24.43 -12.41
CA ILE A 932 35.75 -23.68 -13.18
C ILE A 932 36.04 -23.82 -14.68
N PRO A 933 35.03 -24.05 -15.54
CA PRO A 933 35.19 -24.00 -16.99
C PRO A 933 35.64 -22.60 -17.48
N SER A 934 36.38 -22.55 -18.60
CA SER A 934 37.08 -21.35 -19.09
C SER A 934 36.18 -20.15 -19.43
N ASP A 935 34.87 -20.34 -19.51
CA ASP A 935 33.85 -19.35 -19.87
C ASP A 935 33.25 -18.62 -18.65
N ARG A 936 33.55 -19.04 -17.41
CA ARG A 936 32.96 -18.48 -16.19
C ARG A 936 33.97 -17.78 -15.29
N SER A 937 33.48 -16.76 -14.58
CA SER A 937 34.32 -15.96 -13.67
C SER A 937 34.64 -16.68 -12.37
N TYR A 938 35.86 -16.48 -11.87
CA TYR A 938 36.38 -17.02 -10.61
C TYR A 938 35.95 -16.23 -9.36
N ASP A 939 35.31 -15.07 -9.55
CA ASP A 939 35.18 -14.03 -8.53
C ASP A 939 34.37 -14.44 -7.27
N ASN A 940 33.44 -15.39 -7.39
CA ASN A 940 32.62 -15.85 -6.27
C ASN A 940 33.33 -16.87 -5.34
N PHE A 941 34.50 -17.38 -5.75
CA PHE A 941 35.22 -18.46 -5.05
C PHE A 941 36.58 -18.01 -4.50
N LEU A 942 36.75 -16.70 -4.32
CA LEU A 942 37.97 -16.11 -3.74
C LEU A 942 38.13 -16.54 -2.28
N ARG A 943 39.34 -17.00 -1.91
CA ARG A 943 39.64 -17.40 -0.53
C ARG A 943 39.75 -16.19 0.39
N SER A 944 39.43 -16.42 1.67
CA SER A 944 39.76 -15.51 2.75
C SER A 944 41.26 -15.54 3.03
N VAL A 945 41.82 -14.39 3.37
CA VAL A 945 43.24 -14.25 3.72
C VAL A 945 43.40 -14.49 5.22
N ASN A 946 43.97 -15.64 5.58
CA ASN A 946 44.08 -16.07 6.97
C ASN A 946 45.53 -16.25 7.45
N TRP A 947 46.43 -16.61 6.54
CA TRP A 947 47.81 -16.99 6.85
C TRP A 947 48.78 -16.25 5.93
N LEU A 948 49.83 -15.70 6.53
CA LEU A 948 50.85 -14.92 5.82
C LEU A 948 52.24 -15.38 6.26
N LEU A 949 53.07 -15.83 5.32
CA LEU A 949 54.48 -16.13 5.55
C LEU A 949 55.33 -14.87 5.27
N TRP A 950 56.03 -14.39 6.29
CA TRP A 950 56.77 -13.12 6.25
C TRP A 950 58.28 -13.35 6.43
N SER A 951 59.10 -12.73 5.59
CA SER A 951 60.55 -12.73 5.70
C SER A 951 61.06 -11.35 6.13
N PRO A 952 61.61 -11.19 7.35
CA PRO A 952 62.16 -9.91 7.80
C PRO A 952 63.40 -9.45 7.02
N SER A 953 64.17 -10.39 6.42
CA SER A 953 65.42 -10.06 5.73
C SER A 953 65.18 -9.50 4.32
N THR A 954 64.16 -9.99 3.63
CA THR A 954 63.82 -9.56 2.26
C THR A 954 62.61 -8.63 2.24
N GLU A 955 61.92 -8.47 3.37
CA GLU A 955 60.62 -7.78 3.50
C GLU A 955 59.54 -8.33 2.55
N ILE A 956 59.62 -9.61 2.21
CA ILE A 956 58.66 -10.27 1.33
C ILE A 956 57.56 -10.95 2.16
N ALA A 957 56.31 -10.77 1.73
CA ALA A 957 55.14 -11.38 2.34
C ALA A 957 54.45 -12.32 1.34
N MET A 958 54.10 -13.53 1.77
CA MET A 958 53.38 -14.51 0.94
C MET A 958 52.10 -14.97 1.63
N ILE A 959 50.95 -14.78 0.97
CA ILE A 959 49.67 -15.32 1.40
C ILE A 959 49.60 -16.79 1.03
N ILE A 960 49.27 -17.65 1.99
CA ILE A 960 49.22 -19.10 1.83
C ILE A 960 47.87 -19.67 2.28
N ILE A 961 47.58 -20.92 1.89
CA ILE A 961 46.36 -21.62 2.33
C ILE A 961 46.57 -22.32 3.69
N PRO A 962 45.50 -22.63 4.44
CA PRO A 962 45.61 -23.34 5.73
C PRO A 962 46.40 -24.66 5.65
N GLU A 963 46.26 -25.40 4.56
CA GLU A 963 46.94 -26.68 4.32
C GLU A 963 48.46 -26.51 4.13
N GLU A 964 48.88 -25.42 3.46
CA GLU A 964 50.30 -25.05 3.35
C GLU A 964 50.84 -24.56 4.69
N ALA A 965 50.05 -23.80 5.43
CA ALA A 965 50.40 -23.32 6.77
C ALA A 965 50.66 -24.48 7.73
N ASP A 966 49.77 -25.49 7.75
CA ASP A 966 49.91 -26.68 8.59
C ASP A 966 51.20 -27.47 8.27
N ALA A 967 51.48 -27.70 6.98
CA ALA A 967 52.72 -28.35 6.55
C ALA A 967 53.98 -27.53 6.91
N LEU A 968 53.90 -26.19 6.85
CA LEU A 968 55.00 -25.29 7.20
C LEU A 968 55.23 -25.19 8.71
N LEU A 969 54.21 -25.36 9.55
CA LEU A 969 54.36 -25.33 11.01
C LEU A 969 55.44 -26.32 11.46
N HIS A 970 55.43 -27.55 10.94
CA HIS A 970 56.45 -28.55 11.26
C HIS A 970 57.89 -28.13 10.90
N THR A 971 58.06 -27.31 9.87
CA THR A 971 59.38 -26.82 9.44
C THR A 971 59.82 -25.60 10.27
N LEU A 972 58.87 -24.76 10.68
CA LEU A 972 59.12 -23.53 11.41
C LEU A 972 59.30 -23.76 12.91
N TYR A 973 58.63 -24.78 13.48
CA TYR A 973 58.79 -25.18 14.88
C TYR A 973 60.19 -25.76 15.14
N GLY A 974 60.91 -25.21 16.13
CA GLY A 974 62.22 -25.71 16.57
C GLY A 974 63.44 -25.09 15.88
N THR A 975 63.25 -24.12 14.97
CA THR A 975 64.35 -23.41 14.31
C THR A 975 65.01 -22.40 15.26
N GLN A 976 66.33 -22.51 15.48
CA GLN A 976 67.07 -21.63 16.42
C GLN A 976 67.26 -20.19 15.91
N GLN A 977 67.31 -19.99 14.58
CA GLN A 977 67.38 -18.68 13.93
C GLN A 977 66.31 -18.59 12.84
N PRO A 978 65.08 -18.14 13.16
CA PRO A 978 64.02 -18.06 12.17
C PRO A 978 64.29 -16.94 11.16
N LEU A 979 64.37 -17.29 9.88
CA LEU A 979 64.47 -16.34 8.77
C LEU A 979 63.09 -15.97 8.20
N THR A 980 62.06 -16.75 8.52
CA THR A 980 60.66 -16.44 8.17
C THR A 980 59.73 -16.68 9.36
N HIS A 981 58.58 -16.01 9.33
CA HIS A 981 57.54 -16.07 10.35
C HIS A 981 56.18 -16.30 9.71
N LEU A 982 55.44 -17.29 10.18
CA LEU A 982 54.06 -17.50 9.82
C LEU A 982 53.16 -16.64 10.71
N LEU A 983 52.38 -15.74 10.12
CA LEU A 983 51.52 -14.77 10.78
C LEU A 983 50.05 -15.13 10.54
N THR A 984 49.22 -14.97 11.58
CA THR A 984 47.76 -15.06 11.45
C THR A 984 47.18 -13.70 11.10
N TYR A 985 46.22 -13.68 10.18
CA TYR A 985 45.49 -12.48 9.79
C TYR A 985 44.00 -12.78 9.67
N ALA A 986 43.17 -11.76 9.90
CA ALA A 986 41.76 -11.76 9.55
C ALA A 986 41.38 -10.32 9.20
N SER A 987 40.71 -10.10 8.07
CA SER A 987 40.26 -8.75 7.69
C SER A 987 39.21 -8.23 8.68
N PRO A 988 39.41 -7.08 9.35
CA PRO A 988 38.36 -6.48 10.18
C PRO A 988 37.19 -6.01 9.30
N ILE A 989 36.03 -6.63 9.49
CA ILE A 989 34.80 -6.34 8.73
C ILE A 989 33.69 -5.71 9.56
N SER A 990 33.75 -5.80 10.90
CA SER A 990 32.88 -5.06 11.82
C SER A 990 33.70 -4.26 12.82
N ARG A 991 33.09 -3.23 13.41
CA ARG A 991 33.77 -2.33 14.35
C ARG A 991 34.24 -3.04 15.63
N LYS A 992 33.50 -4.05 16.09
CA LYS A 992 33.76 -4.77 17.35
C LYS A 992 34.77 -5.93 17.19
N MET A 993 35.26 -6.23 15.98
CA MET A 993 36.29 -7.26 15.76
C MET A 993 37.64 -6.84 16.35
N LEU A 994 38.41 -7.82 16.85
CA LEU A 994 39.83 -7.63 17.17
C LEU A 994 40.57 -7.13 15.92
N HIS A 995 41.32 -6.04 16.05
CA HIS A 995 42.06 -5.45 14.94
C HIS A 995 43.35 -6.24 14.64
N PHE A 996 43.34 -7.09 13.61
CA PHE A 996 44.51 -7.85 13.13
C PHE A 996 45.48 -7.02 12.27
N ASN A 997 45.22 -5.72 12.06
CA ASN A 997 45.95 -4.85 11.13
C ASN A 997 47.45 -4.74 11.43
N ASN A 998 47.83 -4.87 12.70
CA ASN A 998 49.23 -4.79 13.13
C ASN A 998 50.03 -6.09 12.91
N LEU A 999 49.38 -7.19 12.51
CA LEU A 999 50.00 -8.51 12.26
C LEU A 999 50.76 -9.10 13.47
N THR A 1000 50.52 -8.58 14.68
CA THR A 1000 51.18 -9.00 15.92
C THR A 1000 50.36 -9.96 16.78
N PHE A 1001 49.15 -10.34 16.34
CA PHE A 1001 48.23 -11.18 17.12
C PHE A 1001 48.84 -12.55 17.44
N TYR A 1002 49.31 -13.26 16.43
CA TYR A 1002 49.98 -14.55 16.59
C TYR A 1002 50.99 -14.78 15.45
N SER A 1003 52.18 -15.25 15.83
CA SER A 1003 53.27 -15.55 14.90
C SER A 1003 54.05 -16.79 15.32
N VAL A 1004 54.43 -17.62 14.34
CA VAL A 1004 55.24 -18.83 14.54
C VAL A 1004 56.42 -18.85 13.55
N PRO A 1005 57.67 -18.80 14.03
CA PRO A 1005 58.09 -18.51 15.41
C PRO A 1005 57.75 -17.07 15.82
N LYS A 1006 57.77 -16.76 17.12
CA LYS A 1006 57.39 -15.42 17.63
C LYS A 1006 58.25 -14.32 17.00
N LEU A 1007 57.60 -13.28 16.47
CA LEU A 1007 58.27 -12.07 16.02
C LEU A 1007 58.93 -11.32 17.19
N PRO A 1008 60.02 -10.55 16.95
CA PRO A 1008 60.60 -9.67 17.96
C PRO A 1008 59.58 -8.63 18.47
N GLN A 1009 59.59 -8.32 19.77
CA GLN A 1009 58.65 -7.35 20.35
C GLN A 1009 58.77 -5.93 19.75
N SER A 1010 59.92 -5.60 19.15
CA SER A 1010 60.17 -4.32 18.48
C SER A 1010 59.70 -4.28 17.03
N TRP A 1011 59.23 -5.40 16.45
CA TRP A 1011 58.80 -5.45 15.07
C TRP A 1011 57.46 -4.73 14.87
N LYS A 1012 57.38 -3.93 13.80
CA LYS A 1012 56.14 -3.28 13.34
C LYS A 1012 55.92 -3.64 11.88
N ALA A 1013 54.67 -3.96 11.54
CA ALA A 1013 54.29 -4.23 10.17
C ALA A 1013 54.53 -3.00 9.27
N PRO A 1014 55.24 -3.16 8.14
CA PRO A 1014 55.41 -2.08 7.16
C PRO A 1014 54.07 -1.48 6.70
N GLY A 1015 54.03 -0.17 6.45
CA GLY A 1015 52.80 0.51 6.03
C GLY A 1015 52.23 -0.03 4.71
N TRP A 1016 53.09 -0.28 3.72
CA TRP A 1016 52.70 -0.89 2.44
C TRP A 1016 52.03 -2.25 2.64
N LEU A 1017 52.56 -3.08 3.56
CA LEU A 1017 52.03 -4.43 3.83
C LEU A 1017 50.62 -4.35 4.42
N ARG A 1018 50.38 -3.43 5.35
CA ARG A 1018 49.06 -3.23 5.97
C ARG A 1018 48.01 -2.79 4.95
N VAL A 1019 48.38 -1.90 4.04
CA VAL A 1019 47.49 -1.38 2.99
C VAL A 1019 47.20 -2.44 1.92
N GLU A 1020 48.24 -3.02 1.30
CA GLU A 1020 48.09 -4.00 0.22
C GLU A 1020 47.38 -5.28 0.69
N LEU A 1021 47.78 -5.81 1.85
CA LEU A 1021 47.11 -6.97 2.45
C LEU A 1021 45.65 -6.66 2.80
N GLY A 1022 45.38 -5.46 3.31
CA GLY A 1022 44.03 -5.00 3.62
C GLY A 1022 43.13 -4.93 2.39
N ILE A 1023 43.65 -4.42 1.27
CA ILE A 1023 42.93 -4.37 -0.02
C ILE A 1023 42.63 -5.79 -0.51
N ILE A 1024 43.64 -6.67 -0.57
CA ILE A 1024 43.47 -8.05 -1.07
C ILE A 1024 42.53 -8.87 -0.19
N ALA A 1025 42.56 -8.65 1.12
CA ALA A 1025 41.68 -9.35 2.05
C ALA A 1025 40.24 -8.79 2.08
N GLY A 1026 40.01 -7.61 1.50
CA GLY A 1026 38.71 -6.95 1.50
C GLY A 1026 38.33 -6.41 2.88
N ARG A 1027 39.25 -5.65 3.50
CA ARG A 1027 39.12 -5.02 4.82
C ARG A 1027 38.20 -3.81 4.79
N LEU A 1028 37.29 -3.70 5.77
CA LEU A 1028 36.37 -2.57 5.91
C LEU A 1028 36.77 -1.57 7.00
N TYR A 1029 37.36 -2.07 8.10
CA TYR A 1029 37.76 -1.25 9.26
C TYR A 1029 39.30 -1.19 9.40
N PHE A 1030 39.83 0.03 9.51
CA PHE A 1030 41.25 0.32 9.71
C PHE A 1030 41.43 1.37 10.82
N GLN A 1031 42.65 1.57 11.33
CA GLN A 1031 42.95 2.61 12.33
C GLN A 1031 43.30 3.94 11.63
N TYR A 1032 43.00 5.08 12.24
CA TYR A 1032 43.16 6.39 11.60
C TYR A 1032 44.60 6.66 11.13
N GLU A 1033 45.60 6.12 11.84
CA GLU A 1033 47.03 6.25 11.49
C GLU A 1033 47.38 5.63 10.12
N GLU A 1034 46.50 4.79 9.56
CA GLU A 1034 46.65 4.19 8.22
C GLU A 1034 45.95 5.00 7.11
N TYR A 1035 45.12 6.00 7.46
CA TYR A 1035 44.29 6.75 6.50
C TYR A 1035 45.13 7.49 5.47
N ASP A 1036 46.12 8.28 5.90
CA ASP A 1036 46.99 9.04 4.98
C ASP A 1036 47.78 8.12 4.05
N ALA A 1037 48.25 6.98 4.57
CA ALA A 1037 48.99 6.00 3.78
C ALA A 1037 48.08 5.31 2.75
N LEU A 1038 46.83 5.05 3.11
CA LEU A 1038 45.80 4.49 2.22
C LEU A 1038 45.42 5.48 1.11
N CYS A 1039 45.14 6.75 1.44
CA CYS A 1039 44.80 7.77 0.45
C CYS A 1039 45.95 8.02 -0.54
N LYS A 1040 47.20 8.07 -0.04
CA LYS A 1040 48.40 8.14 -0.90
C LYS A 1040 48.54 6.94 -1.81
N TYR A 1041 48.28 5.73 -1.31
CA TYR A 1041 48.33 4.50 -2.11
C TYR A 1041 47.26 4.47 -3.20
N LEU A 1042 46.07 4.99 -2.92
CA LEU A 1042 44.98 5.11 -3.89
C LEU A 1042 45.18 6.30 -4.86
N CYS A 1043 46.24 7.11 -4.72
CA CYS A 1043 46.46 8.35 -5.47
C CYS A 1043 45.27 9.32 -5.40
N VAL A 1044 44.72 9.52 -4.20
CA VAL A 1044 43.56 10.37 -3.95
C VAL A 1044 43.96 11.55 -3.06
N LYS A 1045 43.55 12.77 -3.45
CA LYS A 1045 43.78 14.01 -2.69
C LYS A 1045 42.51 14.48 -2.01
N GLU A 1046 42.67 15.00 -0.80
CA GLU A 1046 41.58 15.63 -0.05
C GLU A 1046 41.48 17.11 -0.42
N ASN A 1047 40.35 17.50 -1.01
CA ASN A 1047 40.01 18.87 -1.37
C ASN A 1047 38.79 19.35 -0.55
N SER A 1048 38.46 20.65 -0.59
CA SER A 1048 37.30 21.23 0.13
C SER A 1048 35.93 20.63 -0.26
N HIS A 1049 35.87 19.80 -1.31
CA HIS A 1049 34.67 19.15 -1.83
C HIS A 1049 34.64 17.62 -1.63
N GLY A 1050 35.69 17.03 -1.04
CA GLY A 1050 35.81 15.59 -0.81
C GLY A 1050 37.15 15.02 -1.29
N LEU A 1051 37.20 13.69 -1.45
CA LEU A 1051 38.35 12.96 -1.97
C LEU A 1051 38.27 12.84 -3.51
N GLU A 1052 39.27 13.35 -4.23
CA GLU A 1052 39.35 13.35 -5.70
C GLU A 1052 40.55 12.52 -6.19
N GLU A 1053 40.34 11.70 -7.25
CA GLU A 1053 41.40 10.93 -7.91
C GLU A 1053 42.33 11.88 -8.69
N GLU A 1054 43.65 11.69 -8.62
CA GLU A 1054 44.59 12.49 -9.43
C GLU A 1054 44.43 12.15 -10.92
N ASN A 1055 43.82 13.05 -11.70
CA ASN A 1055 43.64 12.88 -13.14
C ASN A 1055 44.99 12.79 -13.86
N GLY A 1056 45.21 11.65 -14.53
CA GLY A 1056 46.24 11.47 -15.55
C GLY A 1056 45.65 11.51 -16.96
N GLU A 1057 44.92 12.57 -17.30
CA GLU A 1057 44.38 12.79 -18.65
C GLU A 1057 45.18 13.89 -19.36
N GLU A 1058 46.01 13.47 -20.34
CA GLU A 1058 46.15 14.21 -21.59
C GLU A 1058 44.86 13.95 -22.37
N ASP A 1059 43.99 14.97 -22.46
CA ASP A 1059 42.81 14.97 -23.29
C ASP A 1059 43.21 14.99 -24.77
N ASP A 1060 42.95 13.89 -25.48
CA ASP A 1060 42.67 13.93 -26.93
C ASP A 1060 41.21 14.38 -27.10
N ASP A 1061 40.95 15.69 -27.09
CA ASP A 1061 39.79 16.26 -27.81
C ASP A 1061 40.09 17.68 -28.32
N ASP A 1062 39.74 17.87 -29.58
CA ASP A 1062 40.07 18.98 -30.46
C ASP A 1062 39.03 20.10 -30.29
N GLY A 1063 39.39 21.27 -29.75
CA GLY A 1063 38.40 22.33 -29.53
C GLY A 1063 38.89 23.63 -28.90
N ALA A 1064 39.37 24.55 -29.73
CA ALA A 1064 39.85 25.89 -29.41
C ALA A 1064 39.01 26.71 -28.41
N THR A 1065 39.67 27.41 -27.46
CA THR A 1065 39.38 28.83 -27.14
C THR A 1065 40.58 29.51 -26.47
N TYR A 1066 41.02 30.63 -27.04
CA TYR A 1066 42.03 31.57 -26.53
C TYR A 1066 41.57 32.30 -25.27
N VAL A 1067 42.43 32.44 -24.24
CA VAL A 1067 42.53 33.66 -23.40
C VAL A 1067 43.98 33.87 -22.94
N LEU A 1068 44.39 35.14 -22.94
CA LEU A 1068 45.72 35.73 -22.78
C LEU A 1068 46.31 35.74 -21.35
N ASN A 1069 47.65 35.73 -21.33
CA ASN A 1069 48.63 36.00 -20.26
C ASN A 1069 48.27 37.02 -19.16
N THR A 1070 48.82 36.80 -17.95
CA THR A 1070 49.72 37.75 -17.26
C THR A 1070 50.57 37.07 -16.16
N SER A 1071 51.90 37.33 -16.23
CA SER A 1071 52.95 37.41 -15.18
C SER A 1071 53.15 36.22 -14.22
N GLU A 1072 54.24 35.45 -14.25
CA GLU A 1072 55.69 35.71 -14.08
C GLU A 1072 56.17 35.16 -12.71
N GLU A 1073 57.13 34.23 -12.82
CA GLU A 1073 58.21 33.89 -11.88
C GLU A 1073 57.87 33.16 -10.56
N ASP A 1074 58.08 31.84 -10.53
CA ASP A 1074 59.23 31.30 -9.79
C ASP A 1074 59.60 29.88 -10.28
N GLU A 1075 60.78 29.74 -10.88
CA GLU A 1075 61.36 28.48 -11.34
C GLU A 1075 61.99 27.72 -10.16
N GLY A 1076 61.26 26.74 -9.64
CA GLY A 1076 61.80 25.71 -8.75
C GLY A 1076 61.66 24.33 -9.38
N LEU A 1077 62.68 23.91 -10.15
CA LEU A 1077 62.80 22.55 -10.70
C LEU A 1077 62.72 21.49 -9.59
N THR A 1078 61.53 20.98 -9.34
CA THR A 1078 61.31 19.66 -8.73
C THR A 1078 60.46 18.85 -9.70
N GLN A 1079 61.10 17.90 -10.39
CA GLN A 1079 60.38 16.87 -11.15
C GLN A 1079 59.49 16.10 -10.16
N SER A 1080 58.19 16.43 -10.09
CA SER A 1080 57.23 15.57 -9.42
C SER A 1080 57.01 14.36 -10.32
N HIS A 1081 57.71 13.25 -10.04
CA HIS A 1081 57.29 11.95 -10.53
C HIS A 1081 55.85 11.73 -10.05
N SER A 1082 54.87 11.74 -10.96
CA SER A 1082 53.50 11.37 -10.60
C SER A 1082 53.51 9.91 -10.11
N ALA A 1083 52.94 9.68 -8.94
CA ALA A 1083 52.84 8.34 -8.39
C ALA A 1083 51.90 7.54 -9.29
N LYS A 1084 52.44 6.54 -10.01
CA LYS A 1084 51.61 5.63 -10.82
C LYS A 1084 50.71 4.83 -9.89
N SER A 1085 49.39 4.87 -10.12
CA SER A 1085 48.39 4.05 -9.42
C SER A 1085 48.31 2.64 -10.01
N PHE A 1086 47.91 1.66 -9.19
CA PHE A 1086 47.67 0.27 -9.62
C PHE A 1086 46.45 0.12 -10.56
N THR A 1087 45.61 1.14 -10.69
CA THR A 1087 44.51 1.20 -11.66
C THR A 1087 44.13 2.66 -11.97
N LYS A 1088 43.50 2.91 -13.12
CA LYS A 1088 43.05 4.25 -13.53
C LYS A 1088 41.87 4.79 -12.70
N LYS A 1089 41.08 3.93 -12.05
CA LYS A 1089 39.90 4.31 -11.24
C LYS A 1089 39.89 3.57 -9.89
N PRO A 1090 40.82 3.87 -8.99
CA PRO A 1090 41.04 3.11 -7.75
C PRO A 1090 39.83 3.11 -6.81
N LEU A 1091 39.07 4.20 -6.69
CA LEU A 1091 37.90 4.24 -5.79
C LEU A 1091 36.76 3.37 -6.31
N VAL A 1092 36.48 3.44 -7.62
CA VAL A 1092 35.45 2.62 -8.26
C VAL A 1092 35.83 1.14 -8.23
N PHE A 1093 37.11 0.82 -8.47
CA PHE A 1093 37.62 -0.54 -8.33
C PHE A 1093 37.43 -1.06 -6.91
N MET A 1094 37.80 -0.28 -5.89
CA MET A 1094 37.64 -0.67 -4.48
C MET A 1094 36.18 -0.91 -4.11
N GLN A 1095 35.26 -0.07 -4.57
CA GLN A 1095 33.82 -0.24 -4.36
C GLN A 1095 33.33 -1.58 -4.94
N GLU A 1096 33.68 -1.93 -6.18
CA GLU A 1096 33.27 -3.20 -6.80
C GLU A 1096 34.02 -4.41 -6.19
N TRP A 1097 35.29 -4.26 -5.82
CA TRP A 1097 36.11 -5.32 -5.24
C TRP A 1097 35.62 -5.74 -3.85
N LEU A 1098 35.29 -4.77 -3.00
CA LEU A 1098 34.71 -5.03 -1.68
C LEU A 1098 33.34 -5.68 -1.82
N ALA A 1099 32.51 -5.27 -2.79
CA ALA A 1099 31.24 -5.93 -3.06
C ALA A 1099 31.42 -7.41 -3.42
N ILE A 1100 32.43 -7.76 -4.22
CA ILE A 1100 32.76 -9.17 -4.53
C ILE A 1100 33.19 -9.92 -3.26
N LYS A 1101 34.14 -9.35 -2.49
CA LYS A 1101 34.66 -9.99 -1.26
C LYS A 1101 33.61 -10.14 -0.17
N ARG A 1102 32.55 -9.32 -0.20
CA ARG A 1102 31.39 -9.35 0.70
C ARG A 1102 30.13 -9.94 0.06
N LYS A 1103 30.24 -10.63 -1.09
CA LYS A 1103 29.12 -11.29 -1.77
C LYS A 1103 27.87 -10.39 -1.95
N GLY A 1104 28.09 -9.10 -2.21
CA GLY A 1104 27.04 -8.11 -2.46
C GLY A 1104 26.40 -7.46 -1.21
N GLN A 1105 26.92 -7.72 -0.01
CA GLN A 1105 26.43 -7.08 1.22
C GLN A 1105 26.84 -5.59 1.29
N ASP A 1106 26.00 -4.76 1.91
CA ASP A 1106 26.25 -3.32 2.01
C ASP A 1106 27.33 -3.01 3.06
N PHE A 1107 28.34 -2.24 2.66
CA PHE A 1107 29.44 -1.76 3.49
C PHE A 1107 29.57 -0.23 3.49
N SER A 1108 28.56 0.48 2.96
CA SER A 1108 28.53 1.93 2.79
C SER A 1108 28.80 2.73 4.07
N GLN A 1109 28.46 2.15 5.23
CA GLN A 1109 28.60 2.75 6.57
C GLN A 1109 29.88 2.31 7.31
N SER A 1110 30.90 1.87 6.59
CA SER A 1110 32.24 1.55 7.14
C SER A 1110 33.28 2.62 6.76
N PRO A 1111 34.44 2.68 7.45
CA PRO A 1111 35.55 3.56 7.06
C PRO A 1111 35.95 3.39 5.60
N MET A 1112 36.12 2.15 5.14
CA MET A 1112 36.47 1.88 3.74
C MET A 1112 35.32 2.23 2.78
N GLY A 1113 34.07 2.05 3.19
CA GLY A 1113 32.89 2.49 2.44
C GLY A 1113 32.86 4.01 2.21
N TYR A 1114 33.23 4.79 3.23
CA TYR A 1114 33.37 6.25 3.10
C TYR A 1114 34.49 6.63 2.13
N VAL A 1115 35.65 6.00 2.23
CA VAL A 1115 36.77 6.22 1.30
C VAL A 1115 36.35 5.91 -0.14
N CYS A 1116 35.69 4.77 -0.40
CA CYS A 1116 35.23 4.39 -1.74
C CYS A 1116 34.17 5.35 -2.32
N GLN A 1117 33.39 6.02 -1.46
CA GLN A 1117 32.41 7.04 -1.85
C GLN A 1117 33.01 8.44 -2.02
N GLY A 1118 34.32 8.60 -1.83
CA GLY A 1118 35.00 9.89 -1.91
C GLY A 1118 34.74 10.80 -0.70
N LYS A 1119 34.32 10.25 0.45
CA LYS A 1119 34.08 11.01 1.68
C LYS A 1119 35.36 11.08 2.53
N PRO A 1120 35.81 12.28 2.95
CA PRO A 1120 36.97 12.40 3.81
C PRO A 1120 36.65 11.89 5.23
N LEU A 1121 37.68 11.42 5.93
CA LEU A 1121 37.58 10.93 7.30
C LEU A 1121 38.52 11.72 8.21
N GLY A 1122 37.98 12.25 9.32
CA GLY A 1122 38.77 12.88 10.39
C GLY A 1122 39.07 11.91 11.54
N GLU A 1123 40.06 12.24 12.37
CA GLU A 1123 40.42 11.47 13.58
C GLU A 1123 39.25 11.40 14.58
N ASP A 1124 38.43 12.45 14.62
CA ASP A 1124 37.23 12.58 15.44
C ASP A 1124 36.01 11.82 14.91
N HIS A 1125 36.13 11.16 13.75
CA HIS A 1125 35.03 10.41 13.16
C HIS A 1125 34.59 9.25 14.09
N PRO A 1126 33.28 8.99 14.26
CA PRO A 1126 32.77 7.94 15.15
C PRO A 1126 33.33 6.53 14.93
N PHE A 1127 33.94 6.28 13.77
CA PHE A 1127 34.62 5.02 13.48
C PHE A 1127 35.89 4.81 14.31
N PHE A 1128 36.61 5.89 14.65
CA PHE A 1128 37.92 5.84 15.32
C PHE A 1128 37.83 6.20 16.80
N VAL A 1129 36.73 6.83 17.24
CA VAL A 1129 36.50 7.14 18.65
C VAL A 1129 36.11 5.87 19.41
N THR A 1130 37.00 5.36 20.26
CA THR A 1130 36.68 4.31 21.24
C THR A 1130 35.81 4.93 22.34
N ALA A 1131 34.57 4.45 22.52
CA ALA A 1131 33.82 4.78 23.73
C ALA A 1131 34.60 4.22 24.94
N GLU A 1132 34.97 5.07 25.90
CA GLU A 1132 35.53 4.60 27.16
C GLU A 1132 34.55 3.60 27.78
N ALA A 1133 34.93 2.32 27.81
CA ALA A 1133 34.18 1.32 28.54
C ALA A 1133 34.08 1.75 30.01
N PRO A 1134 32.90 1.72 30.65
CA PRO A 1134 32.82 1.95 32.07
C PRO A 1134 33.64 0.87 32.78
N ARG A 1135 34.70 1.30 33.45
CA ARG A 1135 35.59 0.46 34.25
C ARG A 1135 34.78 -0.40 35.25
N LYS A 1136 35.01 -1.71 35.18
CA LYS A 1136 34.80 -2.74 36.22
C LYS A 1136 33.35 -2.97 36.69
N GLN A 1137 32.61 -3.84 36.00
CA GLN A 1137 31.68 -4.73 36.69
C GLN A 1137 32.45 -5.96 37.19
N LYS A 1138 32.35 -6.22 38.49
CA LYS A 1138 32.91 -7.40 39.15
C LYS A 1138 32.35 -8.67 38.49
N ALA A 1139 33.23 -9.57 38.09
CA ALA A 1139 32.86 -10.94 37.78
C ALA A 1139 32.14 -11.55 38.98
N LEU A 1140 30.84 -11.83 38.85
CA LEU A 1140 30.16 -12.79 39.71
C LEU A 1140 30.47 -14.16 39.09
N MET A 1141 31.42 -14.87 39.68
CA MET A 1141 31.68 -16.27 39.33
C MET A 1141 30.47 -17.10 39.76
N THR A 1142 29.62 -17.51 38.83
CA THR A 1142 28.68 -18.61 39.06
C THR A 1142 29.50 -19.91 39.02
N THR A 1143 29.77 -20.44 40.19
CA THR A 1143 30.49 -21.70 40.39
C THR A 1143 29.63 -22.84 39.84
N THR A 1144 30.09 -23.48 38.76
CA THR A 1144 29.52 -24.73 38.26
C THR A 1144 29.90 -25.82 39.25
N THR A 1145 28.97 -26.17 40.14
CA THR A 1145 29.15 -27.31 41.06
C THR A 1145 28.50 -28.53 40.43
N ARG A 1146 29.33 -29.47 39.99
CA ARG A 1146 28.96 -30.87 39.73
C ARG A 1146 28.61 -31.54 41.06
N LEU A 1147 27.42 -32.14 41.15
CA LEU A 1147 27.05 -33.20 42.11
C LEU A 1147 26.09 -34.12 41.32
N SER A 1148 26.52 -35.28 40.83
CA SER A 1148 26.63 -36.60 41.49
C SER A 1148 25.33 -37.08 42.14
N GLU A 1149 24.86 -38.22 41.65
CA GLU A 1149 23.75 -39.07 42.08
C GLU A 1149 23.70 -39.30 43.60
N GLU A 1150 22.49 -39.29 44.18
CA GLU A 1150 22.02 -40.27 45.18
C GLU A 1150 20.51 -40.08 45.45
N GLU A 1151 19.88 -41.20 45.83
CA GLU A 1151 18.45 -41.51 45.88
C GLU A 1151 17.67 -40.89 47.08
N ASP A 1152 16.34 -41.04 46.98
CA ASP A 1152 15.33 -41.12 48.04
C ASP A 1152 14.49 -39.89 48.48
N ASN A 1153 13.23 -39.97 48.04
CA ASN A 1153 11.97 -39.89 48.81
C ASN A 1153 11.33 -38.56 49.25
N GLU A 1154 9.99 -38.59 49.08
CA GLU A 1154 8.89 -37.81 49.69
C GLU A 1154 8.43 -36.50 49.01
N ASP A 1155 7.35 -36.66 48.23
CA ASP A 1155 6.24 -35.72 48.02
C ASP A 1155 5.62 -35.25 49.37
N PRO A 1156 4.93 -34.08 49.47
CA PRO A 1156 3.69 -33.85 48.72
C PRO A 1156 3.34 -32.41 48.26
N ASP A 1157 2.55 -32.39 47.17
CA ASP A 1157 1.35 -31.58 46.88
C ASP A 1157 1.37 -30.06 47.07
N ILE A 1158 1.31 -29.30 45.95
CA ILE A 1158 0.29 -28.26 45.71
C ILE A 1158 -0.12 -28.26 44.22
N GLU A 1159 -1.38 -28.58 44.00
CA GLU A 1159 -2.12 -28.70 42.74
C GLU A 1159 -2.25 -27.38 41.94
N PHE A 1160 -2.09 -27.45 40.62
CA PHE A 1160 -2.80 -26.58 39.67
C PHE A 1160 -3.66 -27.48 38.78
N TYR A 1161 -4.97 -27.23 38.80
CA TYR A 1161 -5.99 -27.96 38.06
C TYR A 1161 -5.90 -27.69 36.55
N ASP A 1162 -5.74 -28.77 35.79
CA ASP A 1162 -6.20 -28.86 34.40
C ASP A 1162 -7.72 -29.09 34.37
N ALA A 1163 -8.38 -28.46 33.40
CA ALA A 1163 -9.69 -28.87 32.91
C ALA A 1163 -9.77 -28.61 31.41
N ASP A 1164 -9.61 -29.69 30.66
CA ASP A 1164 -9.90 -29.84 29.25
C ASP A 1164 -11.41 -29.86 28.94
N GLU A 1165 -11.67 -29.73 27.63
CA GLU A 1165 -12.69 -30.45 26.85
C GLU A 1165 -14.06 -29.80 26.62
N TYR A 1166 -14.34 -29.39 25.37
CA TYR A 1166 -15.03 -30.24 24.37
C TYR A 1166 -15.16 -29.54 23.00
N GLY A 1167 -14.68 -30.23 21.94
CA GLY A 1167 -15.07 -30.01 20.53
C GLY A 1167 -16.46 -30.59 20.21
N PRO A 1168 -16.90 -30.68 18.92
CA PRO A 1168 -16.22 -31.59 17.98
C PRO A 1168 -16.24 -31.23 16.47
N ASP A 1169 -15.39 -31.99 15.75
CA ASP A 1169 -15.51 -32.56 14.39
C ASP A 1169 -15.44 -31.66 13.12
N VAL A 1170 -14.49 -31.96 12.22
CA VAL A 1170 -14.69 -32.75 10.97
C VAL A 1170 -13.32 -33.05 10.29
N GLY A 1171 -13.00 -34.34 10.12
CA GLY A 1171 -12.50 -34.92 8.85
C GLY A 1171 -11.00 -35.00 8.56
N ASN A 1172 -10.40 -36.16 8.86
CA ASN A 1172 -9.13 -36.69 8.34
C ASN A 1172 -9.15 -36.87 6.81
N ASP A 1173 -8.00 -36.65 6.16
CA ASP A 1173 -7.51 -37.48 5.06
C ASP A 1173 -5.98 -37.59 5.17
N ASP A 1174 -5.52 -38.81 5.47
CA ASP A 1174 -4.13 -39.23 5.61
C ASP A 1174 -3.44 -39.29 4.22
N PHE A 1175 -2.23 -38.74 4.11
CA PHE A 1175 -1.32 -38.99 2.99
C PHE A 1175 -0.31 -40.07 3.43
N ASP A 1176 -0.49 -41.27 2.91
CA ASP A 1176 0.41 -42.42 3.08
C ASP A 1176 1.66 -42.27 2.20
N ASP A 1177 2.80 -42.58 2.80
CA ASP A 1177 4.15 -42.46 2.26
C ASP A 1177 4.76 -43.88 2.21
N ALA A 1178 4.66 -44.58 1.08
CA ALA A 1178 5.49 -45.73 0.69
C ALA A 1178 5.00 -46.34 -0.63
N ASP A 1179 5.84 -46.35 -1.67
CA ASP A 1179 6.41 -47.61 -2.15
C ASP A 1179 7.48 -47.39 -3.24
N LEU A 1180 8.66 -47.92 -2.94
CA LEU A 1180 9.76 -48.18 -3.86
C LEU A 1180 9.43 -49.44 -4.66
N THR A 1181 9.45 -49.37 -6.00
CA THR A 1181 9.77 -50.56 -6.81
C THR A 1181 10.56 -50.17 -8.06
N ASP A 1182 11.64 -50.93 -8.25
CA ASP A 1182 12.52 -50.99 -9.40
C ASP A 1182 11.79 -51.37 -10.70
N GLY A 1183 12.30 -50.86 -11.83
CA GLY A 1183 11.91 -51.27 -13.17
C GLY A 1183 12.88 -50.75 -14.21
N GLU A 1184 13.84 -51.60 -14.57
CA GLU A 1184 14.82 -51.44 -15.64
C GLU A 1184 14.19 -51.36 -17.05
N ASP A 1185 14.93 -50.71 -17.95
CA ASP A 1185 15.02 -50.89 -19.41
C ASP A 1185 13.75 -50.83 -20.29
N ASP A 1186 13.70 -49.84 -21.18
CA ASP A 1186 13.77 -50.15 -22.62
C ASP A 1186 14.16 -48.93 -23.48
N VAL A 1187 15.20 -49.16 -24.27
CA VAL A 1187 15.72 -48.31 -25.35
C VAL A 1187 14.96 -48.65 -26.62
N ILE A 1188 14.21 -47.70 -27.21
CA ILE A 1188 13.92 -47.71 -28.66
C ILE A 1188 13.97 -46.29 -29.22
N ASP A 1189 14.85 -46.16 -30.21
CA ASP A 1189 15.12 -45.10 -31.17
C ASP A 1189 13.92 -44.89 -32.13
N ASP A 1190 13.64 -43.66 -32.55
CA ASP A 1190 13.49 -43.27 -33.97
C ASP A 1190 12.86 -41.87 -34.14
N SER A 1191 13.72 -40.96 -34.63
CA SER A 1191 13.47 -39.97 -35.70
C SER A 1191 12.06 -39.43 -35.96
N SER A 1192 11.85 -38.12 -35.71
CA SER A 1192 11.52 -37.09 -36.73
C SER A 1192 11.57 -35.68 -36.16
#